data_AF-A0A2R5EQ19-F1
#
_entry.id   AF-A0A2R5EQ19-F1
#
_cell.length_a   1.000
_cell.length_b   1.000
_cell.length_c   1.000
_cell.angle_alpha   90.00
_cell.angle_beta   90.00
_cell.angle_gamma   90.00
#
_symmetry.space_group_name_H-M   'P 1'
#
loop_
_entity.id
_entity.type
_entity.pdbx_description
1 polymer ?
#
loop_
_entity_poly.entity_id
_entity_poly.type
_entity_poly.pdbx_seq_one_letter_code
_entity_poly.pdbx_strand_id
1 'polypeptide(L)'
;MINVIGKRFLVWGMIIMLLFSVVPSVLAENGSTGLPEEIGMDALNAVPNDTGPKLALVENGESRSTIILSQSATEQEQKAAQELKDYIKQIAEVELPVVSNSTGVDGIKIYIGSAAPDLDTAKAAIRAEGDEPDSFRLHVEEGAINLVGLDDRDKGSLYAVYELLEQIGVRWFMPGDIGTVVPELETIEVNYQDTIQHAGLSFRFFQATTPYLWAAGMPMGSNLEEATPWVEHMRLNQKTVGAHELLSSPPSRSTRADLYLPNADGTPSLHLDVTKPEVLDMVVAESLAKMQKNPNLEYLSIGPSDGHVVVLKPDPEWDGDDRDVLTGALSTTDRYIKFFNLVLEELEKEGYQDVKIVFYAYNTYYNPPVRWTPNQRIVPMIASLTLDRIHSIGNPLAWERNYLKEVIDGWNEVSPTVMIYDYLYNPADPGLPVSLAERVGTEYKYFKEHGVIGIRAETTPEWGYGGLGLYLAAKMMWNPDLDVEALREDYFTTFYGPAASPMKEHFEILENAFARADYSAGNIYDFQHILTDEVMQELARTLGEAKAKVASDSVYAKRIDMISIANGFSENFLEMLEQFNLFHFDAAKEKLNNVYDFREQAVLHSPAILSSYKAYTYVEWFFDRMVNGGKQRVSNGNQIVAELPDEWNVKLFPNASGVDLGLWKPGLGTESWGKLKTYSKTWSAQGLRYYKGHAWYRTTIDIAEEFDTGKPIRLWFSSIDETARVWINGEELSLVQKGTGLTKPWEFDATPAVKFGEPNVIVVDVRNEDIDELGTGGIMGPAMLWQVNTELDYLPPADVKNLKAVHIPGTTTVKVTWDIPADNTGVTGYQLEMLNRESVGGVLGSVITTTNEYIDTGMEPGMERRYRVKAIDTGGNKSVNYSAYARVTMNPPSTVTGLKVKQTSADQVYISWDPSTVYEDFEIAGYSLEVLNQSPPGGVLETIKSTTNAYILSGLQPGMTRRFRVKAIDTAGNMSADYSAVVQITMSENVTPAGPPTTPTGLKSEPLANGAMKLSWDPATSDVGIASSSDIVEITMQPQ
;
A
#
# COMPACT_ATOMS: atom_id res chain seq x y z
N MET A 1 10.02 62.67 -37.30
CA MET A 1 8.78 62.33 -36.58
C MET A 1 9.16 61.68 -35.27
N ILE A 2 9.47 62.54 -34.30
CA ILE A 2 9.57 62.27 -32.87
C ILE A 2 8.43 63.12 -32.28
N ASN A 3 7.73 62.60 -31.27
CA ASN A 3 6.46 63.06 -30.68
C ASN A 3 5.23 62.36 -31.27
N VAL A 4 4.76 61.33 -30.52
CA VAL A 4 3.34 61.15 -30.13
C VAL A 4 3.14 59.98 -29.14
N ILE A 5 4.13 59.09 -28.91
CA ILE A 5 3.95 57.94 -27.98
C ILE A 5 4.56 58.18 -26.57
N GLY A 6 5.00 59.41 -26.27
CA GLY A 6 5.59 59.77 -24.95
C GLY A 6 4.61 60.33 -23.90
N LYS A 7 3.29 60.32 -24.14
CA LYS A 7 2.31 60.99 -23.24
C LYS A 7 1.15 60.12 -22.72
N ARG A 8 1.20 58.80 -22.90
CA ARG A 8 0.22 57.87 -22.27
C ARG A 8 0.78 57.00 -21.14
N PHE A 9 2.09 57.00 -20.92
CA PHE A 9 2.74 56.25 -19.83
C PHE A 9 2.83 57.01 -18.49
N LEU A 10 2.47 58.29 -18.44
CA LEU A 10 2.64 59.14 -17.25
C LEU A 10 1.38 59.30 -16.39
N VAL A 11 0.26 58.66 -16.75
CA VAL A 11 -1.01 58.75 -15.98
C VAL A 11 -1.34 57.44 -15.23
N TRP A 12 -0.72 56.31 -15.57
CA TRP A 12 -0.86 55.06 -14.81
C TRP A 12 0.21 54.88 -13.73
N GLY A 13 1.39 55.49 -13.89
CA GLY A 13 2.48 55.44 -12.90
C GLY A 13 2.26 56.27 -11.62
N MET A 14 1.25 57.16 -11.58
CA MET A 14 0.95 57.99 -10.40
C MET A 14 -0.20 57.45 -9.52
N ILE A 15 -0.93 56.42 -9.95
CA ILE A 15 -2.00 55.79 -9.15
C ILE A 15 -1.44 54.63 -8.30
N ILE A 16 -0.33 54.02 -8.72
CA ILE A 16 0.32 52.89 -8.02
C ILE A 16 1.25 53.37 -6.89
N MET A 17 1.79 54.60 -6.95
CA MET A 17 2.65 55.17 -5.89
C MET A 17 1.90 55.80 -4.69
N LEU A 18 0.56 55.80 -4.69
CA LEU A 18 -0.25 56.28 -3.56
C LEU A 18 -0.89 55.14 -2.73
N LEU A 19 -0.68 53.88 -3.10
CA LEU A 19 -1.25 52.71 -2.40
C LEU A 19 -0.24 51.93 -1.55
N PHE A 20 1.04 52.28 -1.56
CA PHE A 20 2.06 51.65 -0.71
C PHE A 20 2.93 52.68 0.00
N SER A 21 2.41 53.27 1.06
CA SER A 21 3.25 53.72 2.16
C SER A 21 2.45 53.76 3.47
N VAL A 22 3.04 53.16 4.50
CA VAL A 22 2.74 53.24 5.94
C VAL A 22 1.89 52.09 6.53
N VAL A 23 2.59 51.03 6.96
CA VAL A 23 2.29 50.22 8.16
C VAL A 23 3.07 50.90 9.31
N PRO A 24 2.55 51.08 10.56
CA PRO A 24 2.23 49.96 11.45
C PRO A 24 1.10 50.12 12.49
N SER A 25 0.74 48.97 13.07
CA SER A 25 0.09 48.72 14.37
C SER A 25 -1.37 49.12 14.55
N VAL A 26 -2.29 48.14 14.50
CA VAL A 26 -3.23 47.74 15.59
C VAL A 26 -3.78 46.33 15.23
N LEU A 27 -3.31 45.29 15.92
CA LEU A 27 -3.99 43.99 16.03
C LEU A 27 -4.24 43.73 17.51
N ALA A 28 -5.32 44.32 18.01
CA ALA A 28 -6.00 43.95 19.25
C ALA A 28 -7.33 44.72 19.24
N GLU A 29 -8.41 44.04 19.62
CA GLU A 29 -9.77 44.57 19.80
C GLU A 29 -10.58 44.88 18.53
N ASN A 30 -11.16 43.83 17.96
CA ASN A 30 -12.62 43.74 17.89
C ASN A 30 -13.03 42.27 17.79
N GLY A 31 -13.30 41.70 18.97
CA GLY A 31 -14.02 40.44 19.10
C GLY A 31 -15.52 40.63 18.83
N SER A 32 -16.10 39.53 18.37
CA SER A 32 -17.48 39.05 18.55
C SER A 32 -18.64 40.00 18.25
N THR A 33 -19.50 39.59 17.32
CA THR A 33 -20.77 38.92 17.62
C THR A 33 -21.63 38.91 16.37
N GLY A 34 -21.89 37.71 15.86
CA GLY A 34 -22.76 37.46 14.73
C GLY A 34 -22.95 35.96 14.53
N LEU A 35 -23.11 35.23 15.63
CA LEU A 35 -23.71 33.89 15.59
C LEU A 35 -25.12 34.07 15.00
N PRO A 36 -25.51 33.37 13.93
CA PRO A 36 -26.90 33.00 13.79
C PRO A 36 -27.24 32.12 15.00
N GLU A 37 -28.32 32.48 15.67
CA GLU A 37 -28.92 31.71 16.77
C GLU A 37 -28.96 30.22 16.45
N GLU A 38 -28.73 29.41 17.49
CA GLU A 38 -28.88 27.95 17.56
C GLU A 38 -29.61 27.35 16.36
N ILE A 39 -28.82 26.92 15.36
CA ILE A 39 -29.28 25.86 14.48
C ILE A 39 -29.17 24.59 15.34
N GLY A 40 -30.29 24.20 15.94
CA GLY A 40 -30.38 22.96 16.70
C GLY A 40 -29.84 21.78 15.89
N MET A 41 -29.30 20.79 16.60
CA MET A 41 -28.78 19.51 16.09
C MET A 41 -29.73 18.73 15.16
N ASP A 42 -30.91 19.24 14.86
CA ASP A 42 -31.89 18.68 13.92
C ASP A 42 -31.70 19.13 12.46
N ALA A 43 -30.90 20.17 12.17
CA ALA A 43 -30.81 20.73 10.80
C ALA A 43 -29.72 20.11 9.90
N LEU A 44 -28.76 19.34 10.45
CA LEU A 44 -27.73 18.63 9.67
C LEU A 44 -28.10 17.17 9.36
N ASN A 45 -29.23 16.68 9.91
CA ASN A 45 -29.87 15.43 9.49
C ASN A 45 -30.87 15.64 8.35
N ALA A 46 -30.93 16.84 7.78
CA ALA A 46 -31.76 17.10 6.62
C ALA A 46 -31.09 16.53 5.35
N VAL A 47 -31.27 15.23 5.15
CA VAL A 47 -31.76 14.76 3.84
C VAL A 47 -32.81 15.80 3.42
N PRO A 48 -32.74 16.41 2.22
CA PRO A 48 -33.79 17.35 1.80
C PRO A 48 -35.11 16.70 2.16
N ASN A 49 -35.93 17.36 2.99
CA ASN A 49 -37.12 16.75 3.59
C ASN A 49 -37.99 16.22 2.46
N ASP A 50 -37.76 14.96 2.10
CA ASP A 50 -38.30 14.36 0.90
C ASP A 50 -39.66 13.86 1.29
N THR A 51 -40.59 14.81 1.26
CA THR A 51 -42.02 14.58 1.46
C THR A 51 -42.65 13.93 0.22
N GLY A 52 -41.84 13.57 -0.78
CA GLY A 52 -42.26 12.75 -1.89
C GLY A 52 -42.78 11.39 -1.40
N PRO A 53 -43.72 10.77 -2.14
CA PRO A 53 -44.16 9.43 -1.81
C PRO A 53 -42.95 8.47 -1.88
N LYS A 54 -42.91 7.47 -1.00
CA LYS A 54 -41.83 6.48 -0.92
C LYS A 54 -42.36 5.07 -1.09
N LEU A 55 -41.47 4.16 -1.45
CA LEU A 55 -41.73 2.73 -1.56
C LEU A 55 -41.04 1.99 -0.42
N ALA A 56 -41.83 1.38 0.49
CA ALA A 56 -41.30 0.65 1.64
C ALA A 56 -40.95 -0.80 1.25
N LEU A 57 -39.66 -1.11 1.14
CA LEU A 57 -39.15 -2.45 0.81
C LEU A 57 -39.24 -3.42 1.98
N VAL A 58 -39.02 -2.89 3.18
CA VAL A 58 -39.15 -3.53 4.48
C VAL A 58 -39.92 -2.57 5.37
N GLU A 59 -40.89 -3.06 6.11
CA GLU A 59 -41.72 -2.24 6.99
C GLU A 59 -41.90 -2.97 8.33
N ASN A 60 -41.53 -2.31 9.43
CA ASN A 60 -41.58 -2.87 10.79
C ASN A 60 -40.90 -4.24 10.92
N GLY A 61 -39.74 -4.44 10.29
CA GLY A 61 -38.99 -5.70 10.33
C GLY A 61 -39.65 -6.85 9.54
N GLU A 62 -40.59 -6.56 8.64
CA GLU A 62 -41.18 -7.53 7.72
C GLU A 62 -40.90 -7.18 6.26
N SER A 63 -40.58 -8.20 5.45
CA SER A 63 -40.39 -7.98 4.01
C SER A 63 -41.72 -7.60 3.33
N ARG A 64 -41.68 -6.52 2.54
CA ARG A 64 -42.75 -6.13 1.62
C ARG A 64 -42.40 -6.40 0.17
N SER A 65 -41.19 -6.93 -0.07
CA SER A 65 -40.58 -7.02 -1.38
C SER A 65 -40.05 -8.43 -1.68
N THR A 66 -39.93 -8.76 -2.96
CA THR A 66 -39.37 -10.02 -3.46
C THR A 66 -38.46 -9.73 -4.65
N ILE A 67 -37.26 -10.31 -4.63
CA ILE A 67 -36.29 -10.21 -5.73
C ILE A 67 -36.71 -11.18 -6.83
N ILE A 68 -36.83 -10.67 -8.05
CA ILE A 68 -37.11 -11.44 -9.26
C ILE A 68 -35.82 -11.55 -10.07
N LEU A 69 -35.33 -12.78 -10.24
CA LEU A 69 -34.08 -13.08 -10.92
C LEU A 69 -34.31 -14.14 -12.01
N SER A 70 -33.91 -13.88 -13.26
CA SER A 70 -34.13 -14.83 -14.36
C SER A 70 -33.42 -16.17 -14.12
N GLN A 71 -33.99 -17.27 -14.62
CA GLN A 71 -33.27 -18.57 -14.62
C GLN A 71 -32.02 -18.55 -15.51
N SER A 72 -31.99 -17.64 -16.48
CA SER A 72 -30.83 -17.41 -17.35
C SER A 72 -29.96 -16.24 -16.86
N ALA A 73 -30.09 -15.85 -15.58
CA ALA A 73 -29.37 -14.71 -15.06
C ALA A 73 -27.85 -14.91 -15.15
N THR A 74 -27.15 -13.85 -15.54
CA THR A 74 -25.67 -13.86 -15.66
C THR A 74 -25.02 -13.94 -14.27
N GLU A 75 -23.72 -14.25 -14.21
CA GLU A 75 -22.98 -14.27 -12.93
C GLU A 75 -23.08 -12.91 -12.20
N GLN A 76 -23.05 -11.80 -12.95
CA GLN A 76 -23.18 -10.46 -12.40
C GLN A 76 -24.59 -10.19 -11.85
N GLU A 77 -25.64 -10.66 -12.53
CA GLU A 77 -27.03 -10.54 -12.06
C GLU A 77 -27.29 -11.40 -10.82
N GLN A 78 -26.73 -12.62 -10.78
CA GLN A 78 -26.80 -13.49 -9.60
C GLN A 78 -26.09 -12.85 -8.40
N LYS A 79 -24.91 -12.27 -8.64
CA LYS A 79 -24.18 -11.53 -7.61
C LYS A 79 -24.98 -10.32 -7.14
N ALA A 80 -25.56 -9.53 -8.05
CA ALA A 80 -26.38 -8.36 -7.71
C ALA A 80 -27.57 -8.74 -6.81
N ALA A 81 -28.26 -9.84 -7.10
CA ALA A 81 -29.33 -10.36 -6.25
C ALA A 81 -28.85 -10.77 -4.86
N GLN A 82 -27.70 -11.43 -4.79
CA GLN A 82 -27.12 -11.89 -3.53
C GLN A 82 -26.66 -10.70 -2.67
N GLU A 83 -25.96 -9.73 -3.25
CA GLU A 83 -25.51 -8.50 -2.58
C GLU A 83 -26.70 -7.73 -1.99
N LEU A 84 -27.74 -7.47 -2.80
CA LEU A 84 -28.94 -6.78 -2.32
C LEU A 84 -29.58 -7.53 -1.15
N LYS A 85 -29.74 -8.85 -1.28
CA LYS A 85 -30.33 -9.69 -0.24
C LYS A 85 -29.49 -9.64 1.06
N ASP A 86 -28.18 -9.74 0.95
CA ASP A 86 -27.27 -9.79 2.10
C ASP A 86 -27.19 -8.45 2.82
N TYR A 87 -27.15 -7.33 2.09
CA TYR A 87 -27.19 -6.01 2.72
C TYR A 87 -28.55 -5.71 3.33
N ILE A 88 -29.67 -6.01 2.68
CA ILE A 88 -31.00 -5.81 3.30
C ILE A 88 -31.15 -6.64 4.59
N LYS A 89 -30.60 -7.86 4.60
CA LYS A 89 -30.55 -8.69 5.81
C LYS A 89 -29.68 -8.07 6.90
N GLN A 90 -28.55 -7.47 6.55
CA GLN A 90 -27.71 -6.77 7.53
C GLN A 90 -28.37 -5.47 8.05
N ILE A 91 -29.10 -4.75 7.19
CA ILE A 91 -29.73 -3.47 7.52
C ILE A 91 -30.92 -3.65 8.46
N ALA A 92 -31.79 -4.62 8.16
CA ALA A 92 -33.10 -4.74 8.82
C ALA A 92 -33.36 -6.11 9.47
N GLU A 93 -32.38 -7.03 9.48
CA GLU A 93 -32.53 -8.42 9.90
C GLU A 93 -33.60 -9.21 9.11
N VAL A 94 -33.98 -8.71 7.93
CA VAL A 94 -35.00 -9.29 7.06
C VAL A 94 -34.36 -9.93 5.83
N GLU A 95 -34.68 -11.20 5.59
CA GLU A 95 -34.24 -11.89 4.38
C GLU A 95 -35.27 -11.74 3.25
N LEU A 96 -34.86 -11.12 2.14
CA LEU A 96 -35.72 -10.99 0.97
C LEU A 96 -35.87 -12.34 0.23
N PRO A 97 -37.10 -12.76 -0.10
CA PRO A 97 -37.31 -13.91 -0.97
C PRO A 97 -36.74 -13.65 -2.38
N VAL A 98 -36.16 -14.68 -2.99
CA VAL A 98 -35.68 -14.65 -4.38
C VAL A 98 -36.46 -15.69 -5.18
N VAL A 99 -37.10 -15.28 -6.27
CA VAL A 99 -37.89 -16.17 -7.13
C VAL A 99 -37.54 -15.98 -8.60
N SER A 100 -37.75 -17.03 -9.40
CA SER A 100 -37.39 -17.01 -10.83
C SER A 100 -38.44 -16.43 -11.77
N ASN A 101 -39.64 -16.16 -11.27
CA ASN A 101 -40.70 -15.52 -12.03
C ASN A 101 -41.60 -14.69 -11.09
N SER A 102 -42.18 -13.62 -11.61
CA SER A 102 -43.03 -12.71 -10.84
C SER A 102 -44.51 -13.13 -10.77
N THR A 103 -44.87 -14.32 -11.26
CA THR A 103 -46.27 -14.75 -11.34
C THR A 103 -46.75 -15.19 -9.96
N GLY A 104 -47.81 -14.55 -9.45
CA GLY A 104 -48.35 -14.85 -8.11
C GLY A 104 -47.48 -14.34 -6.95
N VAL A 105 -46.51 -13.46 -7.23
CA VAL A 105 -45.78 -12.70 -6.21
C VAL A 105 -46.61 -11.48 -5.84
N ASP A 106 -47.04 -11.42 -4.58
CA ASP A 106 -47.72 -10.27 -3.97
C ASP A 106 -46.68 -9.27 -3.42
N GLY A 107 -47.05 -7.99 -3.33
CA GLY A 107 -46.16 -6.94 -2.84
C GLY A 107 -45.22 -6.36 -3.90
N ILE A 108 -44.11 -5.77 -3.45
CA ILE A 108 -43.15 -5.04 -4.28
C ILE A 108 -42.20 -6.00 -4.98
N LYS A 109 -41.95 -5.79 -6.26
CA LYS A 109 -41.09 -6.66 -7.07
C LYS A 109 -39.80 -5.93 -7.42
N ILE A 110 -38.67 -6.51 -7.07
CA ILE A 110 -37.35 -5.98 -7.41
C ILE A 110 -36.78 -6.83 -8.54
N TYR A 111 -36.86 -6.32 -9.76
CA TYR A 111 -36.37 -6.98 -10.95
C TYR A 111 -34.90 -6.66 -11.18
N ILE A 112 -34.08 -7.70 -11.31
CA ILE A 112 -32.65 -7.56 -11.59
C ILE A 112 -32.35 -7.99 -13.02
N GLY A 113 -31.73 -7.06 -13.76
CA GLY A 113 -31.22 -7.25 -15.11
C GLY A 113 -32.26 -7.84 -16.06
N SER A 114 -31.93 -8.99 -16.63
CA SER A 114 -32.74 -9.73 -17.61
C SER A 114 -34.15 -10.11 -17.13
N ALA A 115 -34.45 -10.02 -15.84
CA ALA A 115 -35.80 -10.24 -15.31
C ALA A 115 -36.74 -9.04 -15.48
N ALA A 116 -36.22 -7.84 -15.79
CA ALA A 116 -37.00 -6.62 -15.87
C ALA A 116 -38.07 -6.68 -16.98
N PRO A 117 -39.34 -6.33 -16.69
CA PRO A 117 -40.41 -6.35 -17.69
C PRO A 117 -40.24 -5.29 -18.77
N ASP A 118 -39.49 -4.22 -18.51
CA ASP A 118 -39.21 -3.11 -19.42
C ASP A 118 -37.78 -3.15 -20.00
N LEU A 119 -37.10 -4.31 -19.97
CA LEU A 119 -35.68 -4.47 -20.33
C LEU A 119 -35.27 -3.74 -21.62
N ASP A 120 -35.99 -3.94 -22.73
CA ASP A 120 -35.65 -3.33 -24.02
C ASP A 120 -35.78 -1.81 -23.97
N THR A 121 -36.81 -1.29 -23.31
CA THR A 121 -37.02 0.15 -23.13
C THR A 121 -35.96 0.74 -22.20
N ALA A 122 -35.63 0.06 -21.11
CA ALA A 122 -34.58 0.47 -20.18
C ALA A 122 -33.22 0.54 -20.88
N LYS A 123 -32.83 -0.49 -21.64
CA LYS A 123 -31.60 -0.49 -22.44
C LYS A 123 -31.62 0.59 -23.52
N ALA A 124 -32.76 0.86 -24.14
CA ALA A 124 -32.89 1.95 -25.11
C ALA A 124 -32.75 3.34 -24.46
N ALA A 125 -33.28 3.52 -23.24
CA ALA A 125 -33.13 4.76 -22.47
C ALA A 125 -31.67 5.00 -22.08
N ILE A 126 -30.98 3.97 -21.58
CA ILE A 126 -29.53 4.06 -21.29
C ILE A 126 -28.77 4.46 -22.57
N ARG A 127 -29.01 3.78 -23.70
CA ARG A 127 -28.35 4.10 -24.99
C ARG A 127 -28.64 5.50 -25.53
N ALA A 128 -29.72 6.14 -25.10
CA ALA A 128 -30.05 7.49 -25.54
C ALA A 128 -29.10 8.54 -24.93
N GLU A 129 -28.48 8.23 -23.78
CA GLU A 129 -27.61 9.13 -23.03
C GLU A 129 -26.13 8.71 -23.06
N GLY A 130 -25.83 7.47 -23.45
CA GLY A 130 -24.46 6.98 -23.65
C GLY A 130 -24.40 5.46 -23.89
N ASP A 131 -23.26 4.94 -24.33
CA ASP A 131 -23.07 3.53 -24.69
C ASP A 131 -21.99 2.79 -23.89
N GLU A 132 -21.51 3.41 -22.81
CA GLU A 132 -20.55 2.78 -21.89
C GLU A 132 -21.10 1.45 -21.33
N PRO A 133 -20.40 0.31 -21.46
CA PRO A 133 -20.97 -1.00 -21.14
C PRO A 133 -21.40 -1.19 -19.68
N ASP A 134 -20.71 -0.51 -18.75
CA ASP A 134 -20.99 -0.52 -17.31
C ASP A 134 -22.22 0.34 -16.91
N SER A 135 -22.87 1.01 -17.87
CA SER A 135 -23.99 1.92 -17.61
C SER A 135 -25.23 1.19 -17.11
N PHE A 136 -26.05 1.90 -16.33
CA PHE A 136 -27.23 1.31 -15.71
C PHE A 136 -28.40 2.28 -15.55
N ARG A 137 -29.58 1.70 -15.28
CA ARG A 137 -30.80 2.39 -14.90
C ARG A 137 -31.36 1.80 -13.60
N LEU A 138 -31.63 2.68 -12.64
CA LEU A 138 -32.35 2.43 -11.40
C LEU A 138 -33.72 3.13 -11.52
N HIS A 139 -34.78 2.35 -11.75
CA HIS A 139 -36.13 2.87 -11.89
C HIS A 139 -37.00 2.32 -10.75
N VAL A 140 -37.54 3.21 -9.93
CA VAL A 140 -38.45 2.91 -8.81
C VAL A 140 -39.82 3.50 -9.13
N GLU A 141 -40.83 2.65 -9.23
CA GLU A 141 -42.23 2.99 -9.49
C GLU A 141 -43.17 2.25 -8.53
N GLU A 142 -44.47 2.56 -8.57
CA GLU A 142 -45.43 1.96 -7.65
C GLU A 142 -45.46 0.43 -7.81
N GLY A 143 -45.04 -0.28 -6.75
CA GLY A 143 -45.04 -1.75 -6.71
C GLY A 143 -43.86 -2.43 -7.41
N ALA A 144 -42.92 -1.69 -8.01
CA ALA A 144 -41.78 -2.29 -8.70
C ALA A 144 -40.48 -1.46 -8.63
N ILE A 145 -39.35 -2.16 -8.65
CA ILE A 145 -38.01 -1.60 -8.86
C ILE A 145 -37.37 -2.36 -10.00
N ASN A 146 -36.88 -1.66 -11.03
CA ASN A 146 -36.18 -2.22 -12.17
C ASN A 146 -34.70 -1.78 -12.12
N LEU A 147 -33.79 -2.75 -11.95
CA LEU A 147 -32.34 -2.54 -11.85
C LEU A 147 -31.67 -3.14 -13.09
N VAL A 148 -31.43 -2.32 -14.12
CA VAL A 148 -31.05 -2.79 -15.46
C VAL A 148 -29.69 -2.23 -15.88
N GLY A 149 -28.76 -3.11 -16.25
CA GLY A 149 -27.50 -2.77 -16.93
C GLY A 149 -27.62 -2.76 -18.45
N LEU A 150 -26.66 -2.10 -19.11
CA LEU A 150 -26.63 -1.98 -20.58
C LEU A 150 -26.16 -3.27 -21.29
N ASP A 151 -24.95 -3.75 -20.98
CA ASP A 151 -24.36 -4.98 -21.53
C ASP A 151 -24.52 -6.13 -20.52
N ASP A 152 -24.97 -7.29 -21.01
CA ASP A 152 -25.18 -8.49 -20.19
C ASP A 152 -23.86 -9.13 -19.73
N ARG A 153 -22.72 -8.73 -20.32
CA ARG A 153 -21.38 -9.20 -19.96
C ARG A 153 -20.64 -8.28 -18.99
N ASP A 154 -21.19 -7.11 -18.69
CA ASP A 154 -20.59 -6.09 -17.81
C ASP A 154 -21.35 -5.96 -16.48
N LYS A 155 -20.94 -5.00 -15.64
CA LYS A 155 -21.38 -4.88 -14.25
C LYS A 155 -22.57 -3.93 -14.03
N GLY A 156 -23.24 -3.45 -15.09
CA GLY A 156 -24.28 -2.42 -14.98
C GLY A 156 -25.42 -2.76 -14.01
N SER A 157 -26.02 -3.95 -14.09
CA SER A 157 -27.11 -4.36 -13.17
C SER A 157 -26.63 -4.47 -11.71
N LEU A 158 -25.36 -4.84 -11.50
CA LEU A 158 -24.74 -4.87 -10.18
C LEU A 158 -24.52 -3.45 -9.64
N TYR A 159 -24.08 -2.52 -10.49
CA TYR A 159 -23.91 -1.11 -10.12
C TYR A 159 -25.24 -0.42 -9.82
N ALA A 160 -26.35 -0.79 -10.47
CA ALA A 160 -27.69 -0.34 -10.09
C ALA A 160 -28.09 -0.80 -8.68
N VAL A 161 -27.72 -2.02 -8.28
CA VAL A 161 -27.90 -2.49 -6.90
C VAL A 161 -27.05 -1.68 -5.93
N TYR A 162 -25.77 -1.44 -6.24
CA TYR A 162 -24.91 -0.64 -5.37
C TYR A 162 -25.40 0.81 -5.24
N GLU A 163 -25.91 1.41 -6.32
CA GLU A 163 -26.54 2.73 -6.27
C GLU A 163 -27.74 2.75 -5.33
N LEU A 164 -28.63 1.75 -5.42
CA LEU A 164 -29.77 1.62 -4.51
C LEU A 164 -29.31 1.47 -3.04
N LEU A 165 -28.28 0.66 -2.79
CA LEU A 165 -27.73 0.45 -1.45
C LEU A 165 -27.08 1.72 -0.88
N GLU A 166 -26.35 2.48 -1.71
CA GLU A 166 -25.82 3.79 -1.31
C GLU A 166 -26.95 4.76 -0.96
N GLN A 167 -28.04 4.79 -1.73
CA GLN A 167 -29.20 5.63 -1.42
C GLN A 167 -29.93 5.21 -0.13
N ILE A 168 -29.89 3.93 0.24
CA ILE A 168 -30.42 3.41 1.53
C ILE A 168 -29.50 3.79 2.70
N GLY A 169 -28.21 4.06 2.45
CA GLY A 169 -27.25 4.50 3.45
C GLY A 169 -26.02 3.60 3.62
N VAL A 170 -25.85 2.56 2.81
CA VAL A 170 -24.63 1.76 2.81
C VAL A 170 -23.46 2.60 2.27
N ARG A 171 -22.27 2.46 2.86
CA ARG A 171 -21.04 3.12 2.39
C ARG A 171 -19.86 2.16 2.39
N TRP A 172 -18.96 2.36 1.43
CA TRP A 172 -17.70 1.64 1.30
C TRP A 172 -16.55 2.64 1.15
N PHE A 173 -16.07 3.18 2.26
CA PHE A 173 -15.06 4.25 2.28
C PHE A 173 -13.63 3.75 2.01
N MET A 174 -13.33 2.52 2.42
CA MET A 174 -12.06 1.84 2.18
C MET A 174 -12.27 0.31 2.20
N PRO A 175 -11.27 -0.50 1.80
CA PRO A 175 -11.35 -1.95 1.92
C PRO A 175 -11.56 -2.46 3.35
N GLY A 176 -12.18 -3.64 3.47
CA GLY A 176 -12.39 -4.33 4.74
C GLY A 176 -13.55 -3.81 5.59
N ASP A 177 -13.80 -4.51 6.69
CA ASP A 177 -14.98 -4.30 7.55
C ASP A 177 -15.02 -2.90 8.16
N ILE A 178 -13.87 -2.38 8.59
CA ILE A 178 -13.82 -1.03 9.17
C ILE A 178 -14.07 0.06 8.13
N GLY A 179 -13.91 -0.24 6.84
CA GLY A 179 -14.21 0.67 5.74
C GLY A 179 -15.67 0.69 5.31
N THR A 180 -16.44 -0.30 5.75
CA THR A 180 -17.85 -0.47 5.37
C THR A 180 -18.74 0.10 6.47
N VAL A 181 -19.82 0.79 6.07
CA VAL A 181 -20.90 1.21 6.97
C VAL A 181 -22.20 0.64 6.43
N VAL A 182 -22.91 -0.08 7.28
CA VAL A 182 -24.26 -0.59 7.01
C VAL A 182 -25.19 0.04 8.05
N PRO A 183 -26.23 0.78 7.65
CA PRO A 183 -27.17 1.38 8.59
C PRO A 183 -28.04 0.30 9.24
N GLU A 184 -28.48 0.52 10.47
CA GLU A 184 -29.47 -0.33 11.15
C GLU A 184 -30.85 0.35 11.07
N LEU A 185 -31.80 -0.26 10.35
CA LEU A 185 -33.11 0.33 10.08
C LEU A 185 -34.23 -0.71 10.23
N GLU A 186 -35.28 -0.42 11.01
CA GLU A 186 -36.47 -1.28 11.10
C GLU A 186 -37.38 -1.18 9.85
N THR A 187 -37.27 -0.08 9.11
CA THR A 187 -38.04 0.20 7.89
C THR A 187 -37.11 0.75 6.84
N ILE A 188 -37.16 0.18 5.63
CA ILE A 188 -36.35 0.59 4.48
C ILE A 188 -37.29 1.20 3.45
N GLU A 189 -37.18 2.50 3.25
CA GLU A 189 -37.94 3.24 2.25
C GLU A 189 -37.02 3.81 1.19
N VAL A 190 -37.45 3.74 -0.07
CA VAL A 190 -36.72 4.31 -1.20
C VAL A 190 -37.61 5.27 -1.99
N ASN A 191 -37.00 6.30 -2.56
CA ASN A 191 -37.70 7.32 -3.33
C ASN A 191 -38.09 6.80 -4.72
N TYR A 192 -39.28 7.19 -5.20
CA TYR A 192 -39.63 7.02 -6.62
C TYR A 192 -38.67 7.84 -7.48
N GLN A 193 -38.09 7.22 -8.50
CA GLN A 193 -37.04 7.82 -9.32
C GLN A 193 -36.87 7.07 -10.63
N ASP A 194 -36.27 7.73 -11.62
CA ASP A 194 -35.77 7.10 -12.84
C ASP A 194 -34.34 7.62 -13.09
N THR A 195 -33.37 6.94 -12.51
CA THR A 195 -31.96 7.35 -12.48
C THR A 195 -31.19 6.54 -13.51
N ILE A 196 -30.61 7.21 -14.51
CA ILE A 196 -29.66 6.62 -15.48
C ILE A 196 -28.28 7.15 -15.15
N GLN A 197 -27.29 6.26 -15.07
CA GLN A 197 -25.89 6.65 -14.89
C GLN A 197 -24.99 5.99 -15.92
N HIS A 198 -24.04 6.79 -16.40
CA HIS A 198 -22.93 6.39 -17.26
C HIS A 198 -21.62 6.59 -16.51
N ALA A 199 -20.62 5.78 -16.83
CA ALA A 199 -19.27 6.04 -16.37
C ALA A 199 -18.75 7.37 -16.96
N GLY A 200 -18.30 8.28 -16.11
CA GLY A 200 -17.73 9.56 -16.52
C GLY A 200 -16.34 9.41 -17.16
N LEU A 201 -15.64 8.31 -16.89
CA LEU A 201 -14.39 7.92 -17.52
C LEU A 201 -14.45 6.42 -17.88
N SER A 202 -14.07 6.04 -19.10
CA SER A 202 -14.11 4.66 -19.58
C SER A 202 -13.02 3.77 -18.94
N PHE A 203 -11.87 4.35 -18.57
CA PHE A 203 -10.80 3.66 -17.85
C PHE A 203 -10.66 4.18 -16.42
N ARG A 204 -10.83 3.28 -15.45
CA ARG A 204 -10.85 3.60 -14.02
C ARG A 204 -10.00 2.58 -13.27
N PHE A 205 -8.69 2.82 -13.27
CA PHE A 205 -7.70 1.91 -12.69
C PHE A 205 -7.06 2.50 -11.44
N PHE A 206 -6.91 1.67 -10.41
CA PHE A 206 -6.22 1.99 -9.17
C PHE A 206 -5.20 0.93 -8.80
N GLN A 207 -3.94 1.32 -8.65
CA GLN A 207 -2.87 0.39 -8.34
C GLN A 207 -2.90 -0.13 -6.89
N ALA A 208 -3.43 0.64 -5.92
CA ALA A 208 -3.44 0.31 -4.49
C ALA A 208 -4.21 -0.97 -4.16
N THR A 209 -5.03 -1.44 -5.10
CA THR A 209 -5.86 -2.64 -4.99
C THR A 209 -5.32 -3.81 -5.83
N THR A 210 -4.09 -3.72 -6.33
CA THR A 210 -3.48 -4.72 -7.23
C THR A 210 -2.17 -5.30 -6.69
N PRO A 211 -1.77 -6.54 -7.07
CA PRO A 211 -0.68 -7.31 -6.43
C PRO A 211 0.75 -6.86 -6.73
N TYR A 212 0.99 -5.61 -7.14
CA TYR A 212 2.28 -5.12 -7.69
C TYR A 212 3.52 -5.51 -6.85
N LEU A 213 3.34 -5.73 -5.54
CA LEU A 213 4.40 -5.95 -4.55
C LEU A 213 4.87 -7.41 -4.39
N TRP A 214 4.19 -8.39 -4.97
CA TRP A 214 4.55 -9.82 -4.82
C TRP A 214 6.00 -10.11 -5.28
N ALA A 215 6.49 -9.37 -6.28
CA ALA A 215 7.82 -9.58 -6.86
C ALA A 215 8.99 -9.08 -5.97
N ALA A 216 8.74 -8.26 -4.95
CA ALA A 216 9.78 -7.61 -4.14
C ALA A 216 10.13 -8.33 -2.83
N GLY A 217 9.41 -9.41 -2.45
CA GLY A 217 9.68 -10.16 -1.22
C GLY A 217 9.44 -9.39 0.09
N MET A 218 8.63 -8.33 0.03
CA MET A 218 8.21 -7.45 1.14
C MET A 218 6.84 -7.86 1.71
N PRO A 219 6.48 -7.46 2.95
CA PRO A 219 5.08 -7.44 3.44
C PRO A 219 4.10 -7.04 2.35
N MET A 220 3.05 -7.82 2.14
CA MET A 220 1.94 -7.37 1.32
C MET A 220 1.09 -6.41 2.18
N GLY A 221 1.19 -5.12 1.90
CA GLY A 221 0.34 -4.10 2.53
C GLY A 221 -1.08 -4.07 1.98
N SER A 222 -1.37 -4.83 0.92
CA SER A 222 -2.74 -4.95 0.38
C SER A 222 -3.23 -6.38 0.56
N ASN A 223 -4.21 -6.59 1.44
CA ASN A 223 -5.01 -7.80 1.40
C ASN A 223 -5.90 -7.75 0.15
N LEU A 224 -5.52 -8.48 -0.90
CA LEU A 224 -6.25 -8.49 -2.17
C LEU A 224 -7.66 -9.09 -2.03
N GLU A 225 -7.87 -9.96 -1.04
CA GLU A 225 -9.19 -10.51 -0.72
C GLU A 225 -10.14 -9.41 -0.22
N GLU A 226 -9.64 -8.44 0.55
CA GLU A 226 -10.42 -7.30 1.07
C GLU A 226 -10.57 -6.15 0.06
N ALA A 227 -9.58 -5.94 -0.80
CA ALA A 227 -9.59 -4.85 -1.78
C ALA A 227 -10.52 -5.12 -2.98
N THR A 228 -10.66 -6.38 -3.40
CA THR A 228 -11.44 -6.75 -4.59
C THR A 228 -12.93 -6.36 -4.47
N PRO A 229 -13.64 -6.63 -3.35
CA PRO A 229 -15.00 -6.16 -3.17
C PRO A 229 -15.11 -4.63 -3.23
N TRP A 230 -14.17 -3.91 -2.58
CA TRP A 230 -14.18 -2.45 -2.56
C TRP A 230 -14.01 -1.83 -3.95
N VAL A 231 -13.11 -2.38 -4.78
CA VAL A 231 -12.94 -1.97 -6.20
C VAL A 231 -14.27 -2.04 -6.95
N GLU A 232 -15.03 -3.11 -6.72
CA GLU A 232 -16.31 -3.31 -7.39
C GLU A 232 -17.40 -2.38 -6.87
N HIS A 233 -17.50 -2.21 -5.55
CA HIS A 233 -18.40 -1.25 -4.90
C HIS A 233 -18.15 0.19 -5.39
N MET A 234 -16.89 0.56 -5.60
CA MET A 234 -16.49 1.87 -6.15
C MET A 234 -16.63 1.98 -7.67
N ARG A 235 -17.10 0.92 -8.35
CA ARG A 235 -17.35 0.91 -9.80
C ARG A 235 -16.08 1.11 -10.64
N LEU A 236 -14.95 0.70 -10.09
CA LEU A 236 -13.67 0.64 -10.80
C LEU A 236 -13.66 -0.61 -11.67
N ASN A 237 -13.31 -0.44 -12.95
CA ASN A 237 -13.27 -1.56 -13.89
C ASN A 237 -11.87 -2.19 -14.03
N GLN A 238 -10.84 -1.56 -13.43
CA GLN A 238 -9.45 -2.02 -13.47
C GLN A 238 -8.95 -2.28 -14.90
N LYS A 239 -9.56 -1.64 -15.92
CA LYS A 239 -9.07 -1.65 -17.29
C LYS A 239 -7.82 -0.79 -17.33
N THR A 240 -6.68 -1.39 -17.68
CA THR A 240 -5.40 -0.69 -17.80
C THR A 240 -4.77 -0.92 -19.17
N VAL A 241 -4.14 0.14 -19.67
CA VAL A 241 -3.38 0.21 -20.92
C VAL A 241 -2.15 1.10 -20.67
N GLY A 242 -1.21 1.10 -21.60
CA GLY A 242 0.08 1.79 -21.48
C GLY A 242 1.19 0.87 -20.95
N ALA A 243 2.42 1.13 -21.39
CA ALA A 243 3.59 0.31 -21.03
C ALA A 243 4.88 1.12 -21.11
N HIS A 244 5.83 0.80 -20.23
CA HIS A 244 7.22 1.26 -20.28
C HIS A 244 8.12 0.32 -21.09
N GLU A 245 7.62 -0.31 -22.15
CA GLU A 245 8.46 -1.12 -23.04
C GLU A 245 7.84 -1.23 -24.44
N LEU A 246 8.69 -1.29 -25.47
CA LEU A 246 8.26 -1.55 -26.84
C LEU A 246 8.03 -3.05 -27.11
N LEU A 247 8.73 -3.91 -26.37
CA LEU A 247 8.72 -5.36 -26.50
C LEU A 247 8.60 -6.00 -25.12
N SER A 248 7.83 -7.08 -25.02
CA SER A 248 7.70 -7.87 -23.80
C SER A 248 9.00 -8.56 -23.37
N SER A 249 9.92 -8.77 -24.30
CA SER A 249 11.22 -9.40 -24.08
C SER A 249 12.25 -8.80 -25.04
N PRO A 250 12.83 -7.63 -24.70
CA PRO A 250 13.77 -6.96 -25.57
C PRO A 250 15.09 -7.75 -25.72
N PRO A 251 15.83 -7.58 -26.82
CA PRO A 251 17.12 -8.24 -27.02
C PRO A 251 18.12 -8.01 -25.88
N SER A 252 19.06 -8.92 -25.65
CA SER A 252 20.07 -8.68 -24.61
C SER A 252 20.97 -7.49 -24.99
N ARG A 253 21.08 -6.50 -24.11
CA ARG A 253 22.00 -5.36 -24.25
C ARG A 253 23.47 -5.77 -24.38
N SER A 254 23.85 -6.95 -23.89
CA SER A 254 25.23 -7.46 -24.02
C SER A 254 25.55 -8.06 -25.40
N THR A 255 24.54 -8.52 -26.14
CA THR A 255 24.73 -9.17 -27.45
C THR A 255 24.26 -8.32 -28.62
N ARG A 256 23.29 -7.42 -28.37
CA ARG A 256 22.71 -6.49 -29.34
C ARG A 256 22.76 -5.06 -28.84
N ALA A 257 23.90 -4.64 -28.29
CA ALA A 257 24.13 -3.26 -27.87
C ALA A 257 23.88 -2.24 -28.99
N ASP A 258 24.03 -2.67 -30.26
CA ASP A 258 23.72 -1.87 -31.43
C ASP A 258 22.26 -1.41 -31.46
N LEU A 259 21.30 -2.15 -30.90
CA LEU A 259 19.87 -1.81 -30.97
C LEU A 259 19.42 -0.75 -29.96
N TYR A 260 20.32 -0.26 -29.11
CA TYR A 260 20.00 0.66 -28.01
C TYR A 260 20.63 2.02 -28.22
N LEU A 261 19.96 3.06 -27.72
CA LEU A 261 20.55 4.39 -27.58
C LEU A 261 21.68 4.34 -26.54
N PRO A 262 22.75 5.15 -26.68
CA PRO A 262 23.88 5.14 -25.74
C PRO A 262 23.63 6.01 -24.50
N ASN A 263 24.17 5.60 -23.36
CA ASN A 263 24.36 6.43 -22.17
C ASN A 263 25.55 7.41 -22.36
N ALA A 264 25.74 8.34 -21.42
CA ALA A 264 26.83 9.32 -21.44
C ALA A 264 28.23 8.68 -21.48
N ASP A 265 28.39 7.50 -20.88
CA ASP A 265 29.63 6.73 -20.87
C ASP A 265 29.82 5.82 -22.11
N GLY A 266 28.86 5.84 -23.04
CA GLY A 266 28.86 5.05 -24.27
C GLY A 266 28.32 3.62 -24.11
N THR A 267 27.86 3.22 -22.92
CA THR A 267 27.19 1.91 -22.71
C THR A 267 25.76 1.91 -23.28
N PRO A 268 25.18 0.76 -23.67
CA PRO A 268 23.80 0.70 -24.14
C PRO A 268 22.81 1.05 -23.02
N SER A 269 21.94 2.02 -23.28
CA SER A 269 20.84 2.42 -22.38
C SER A 269 19.74 1.36 -22.31
N LEU A 270 18.67 1.64 -21.57
CA LEU A 270 17.46 0.82 -21.59
C LEU A 270 16.62 1.05 -22.86
N HIS A 271 16.76 2.21 -23.51
CA HIS A 271 15.91 2.62 -24.62
C HIS A 271 16.38 2.02 -25.95
N LEU A 272 15.50 1.30 -26.63
CA LEU A 272 15.72 0.85 -28.00
C LEU A 272 15.78 2.04 -28.96
N ASP A 273 16.70 1.96 -29.92
CA ASP A 273 16.84 2.94 -30.99
C ASP A 273 15.80 2.69 -32.08
N VAL A 274 14.67 3.37 -31.96
CA VAL A 274 13.52 3.27 -32.89
C VAL A 274 13.83 3.74 -34.31
N THR A 275 14.99 4.36 -34.54
CA THR A 275 15.41 4.73 -35.90
C THR A 275 15.85 3.52 -36.73
N LYS A 276 16.06 2.37 -36.08
CA LYS A 276 16.55 1.14 -36.71
C LYS A 276 15.41 0.31 -37.30
N PRO A 277 15.48 -0.10 -38.58
CA PRO A 277 14.48 -0.98 -39.19
C PRO A 277 14.27 -2.28 -38.41
N GLU A 278 15.32 -2.86 -37.83
CA GLU A 278 15.23 -4.09 -37.06
C GLU A 278 14.35 -3.93 -35.81
N VAL A 279 14.34 -2.73 -35.19
CA VAL A 279 13.47 -2.45 -34.04
C VAL A 279 12.02 -2.38 -34.48
N LEU A 280 11.73 -1.72 -35.61
CA LEU A 280 10.40 -1.69 -36.20
C LEU A 280 9.89 -3.11 -36.50
N ASP A 281 10.70 -3.92 -37.19
CA ASP A 281 10.34 -5.29 -37.57
C ASP A 281 9.98 -6.16 -36.35
N MET A 282 10.74 -6.06 -35.26
CA MET A 282 10.47 -6.80 -34.02
C MET A 282 9.18 -6.34 -33.35
N VAL A 283 8.93 -5.03 -33.27
CA VAL A 283 7.73 -4.47 -32.64
C VAL A 283 6.49 -4.80 -33.44
N VAL A 284 6.55 -4.69 -34.78
CA VAL A 284 5.46 -5.10 -35.68
C VAL A 284 5.18 -6.58 -35.55
N ALA A 285 6.21 -7.44 -35.55
CA ALA A 285 6.02 -8.88 -35.40
C ALA A 285 5.36 -9.27 -34.07
N GLU A 286 5.78 -8.67 -32.94
CA GLU A 286 5.16 -8.91 -31.63
C GLU A 286 3.71 -8.37 -31.59
N SER A 287 3.46 -7.20 -32.20
CA SER A 287 2.14 -6.60 -32.28
C SER A 287 1.18 -7.47 -33.10
N LEU A 288 1.61 -7.96 -34.26
CA LEU A 288 0.82 -8.91 -35.07
C LEU A 288 0.54 -10.21 -34.31
N ALA A 289 1.52 -10.75 -33.57
CA ALA A 289 1.29 -11.92 -32.74
C ALA A 289 0.24 -11.68 -31.63
N LYS A 290 0.25 -10.49 -31.00
CA LYS A 290 -0.78 -10.08 -30.03
C LYS A 290 -2.16 -9.99 -30.70
N MET A 291 -2.26 -9.37 -31.88
CA MET A 291 -3.52 -9.25 -32.64
C MET A 291 -4.04 -10.60 -33.13
N GLN A 292 -3.17 -11.51 -33.57
CA GLN A 292 -3.57 -12.87 -33.98
C GLN A 292 -4.11 -13.67 -32.80
N LYS A 293 -3.53 -13.49 -31.61
CA LYS A 293 -3.99 -14.14 -30.37
C LYS A 293 -5.32 -13.55 -29.89
N ASN A 294 -5.54 -12.25 -30.06
CA ASN A 294 -6.78 -11.57 -29.73
C ASN A 294 -7.21 -10.62 -30.86
N PRO A 295 -8.01 -11.10 -31.82
CA PRO A 295 -8.46 -10.28 -32.95
C PRO A 295 -9.30 -9.05 -32.57
N ASN A 296 -9.88 -9.05 -31.36
CA ASN A 296 -10.68 -7.93 -30.83
C ASN A 296 -9.86 -7.02 -29.91
N LEU A 297 -8.53 -7.11 -29.92
CA LEU A 297 -7.68 -6.24 -29.11
C LEU A 297 -7.81 -4.79 -29.58
N GLU A 298 -8.34 -3.93 -28.71
CA GLU A 298 -8.58 -2.52 -29.04
C GLU A 298 -7.32 -1.66 -28.87
N TYR A 299 -6.46 -1.99 -27.89
CA TYR A 299 -5.29 -1.19 -27.55
C TYR A 299 -4.00 -2.03 -27.50
N LEU A 300 -2.99 -1.60 -28.24
CA LEU A 300 -1.60 -2.03 -28.09
C LEU A 300 -0.91 -1.10 -27.10
N SER A 301 -0.51 -1.64 -25.96
CA SER A 301 0.32 -0.93 -24.98
C SER A 301 1.79 -1.10 -25.35
N ILE A 302 2.35 -0.09 -26.01
CA ILE A 302 3.76 -0.03 -26.38
C ILE A 302 4.28 1.38 -26.13
N GLY A 303 5.46 1.50 -25.53
CA GLY A 303 6.02 2.80 -25.18
C GLY A 303 7.53 2.74 -24.97
N PRO A 304 8.20 3.90 -24.85
CA PRO A 304 9.61 3.93 -24.50
C PRO A 304 9.85 3.31 -23.12
N SER A 305 11.08 2.83 -22.89
CA SER A 305 11.49 2.36 -21.57
C SER A 305 11.40 3.47 -20.51
N ASP A 306 11.21 3.10 -19.26
CA ASP A 306 11.17 4.04 -18.14
C ASP A 306 12.50 4.81 -18.00
N GLY A 307 12.39 6.07 -17.62
CA GLY A 307 13.50 7.03 -17.55
C GLY A 307 13.69 7.87 -18.82
N HIS A 308 14.88 8.46 -18.93
CA HIS A 308 15.25 9.35 -20.02
C HIS A 308 16.63 9.04 -20.60
N VAL A 309 16.84 9.46 -21.85
CA VAL A 309 18.12 9.32 -22.54
C VAL A 309 18.97 10.56 -22.30
N VAL A 310 19.91 10.47 -21.36
CA VAL A 310 20.77 11.58 -20.92
C VAL A 310 21.56 12.22 -22.07
N VAL A 311 22.05 11.42 -23.02
CA VAL A 311 22.86 11.91 -24.15
C VAL A 311 22.22 11.49 -25.47
N LEU A 312 21.13 12.18 -25.83
CA LEU A 312 20.53 12.02 -27.13
C LEU A 312 21.16 12.95 -28.17
N LYS A 313 21.63 12.37 -29.27
CA LYS A 313 21.98 13.14 -30.47
C LYS A 313 20.70 13.38 -31.29
N PRO A 314 20.34 14.64 -31.59
CA PRO A 314 19.20 14.91 -32.46
C PRO A 314 19.42 14.28 -33.83
N ASP A 315 18.39 13.61 -34.33
CA ASP A 315 18.28 13.12 -35.69
C ASP A 315 17.23 13.98 -36.43
N PRO A 316 17.65 14.86 -37.36
CA PRO A 316 16.73 15.79 -38.03
C PRO A 316 15.73 15.10 -38.97
N GLU A 317 15.85 13.79 -39.23
CA GLU A 317 14.84 13.00 -39.95
C GLU A 317 13.78 12.41 -39.03
N TRP A 318 14.01 12.37 -37.72
CA TRP A 318 13.09 11.77 -36.73
C TRP A 318 12.58 12.79 -35.72
N ASP A 319 13.42 13.72 -35.30
CA ASP A 319 13.17 14.65 -34.20
C ASP A 319 12.71 16.04 -34.71
N GLY A 320 11.91 16.71 -33.89
CA GLY A 320 11.65 18.15 -33.96
C GLY A 320 12.78 18.98 -33.33
N ASP A 321 12.66 20.31 -33.40
CA ASP A 321 13.54 21.24 -32.67
C ASP A 321 12.88 21.74 -31.37
N ASP A 322 11.89 21.00 -30.88
CA ASP A 322 11.20 21.31 -29.62
C ASP A 322 12.06 20.95 -28.41
N ARG A 323 11.99 21.79 -27.39
CA ARG A 323 12.69 21.57 -26.13
C ARG A 323 11.70 21.73 -25.00
N ASP A 324 11.76 20.79 -24.07
CA ASP A 324 10.93 20.86 -22.89
C ASP A 324 11.22 22.15 -22.11
N VAL A 325 10.15 22.87 -21.78
CA VAL A 325 10.25 24.25 -21.27
C VAL A 325 10.81 24.33 -19.85
N LEU A 326 10.72 23.25 -19.09
CA LEU A 326 11.20 23.17 -17.71
C LEU A 326 12.65 22.71 -17.65
N THR A 327 12.98 21.71 -18.47
CA THR A 327 14.26 21.01 -18.44
C THR A 327 15.28 21.55 -19.44
N GLY A 328 14.80 22.16 -20.53
CA GLY A 328 15.61 22.50 -21.71
C GLY A 328 16.07 21.28 -22.52
N ALA A 329 15.68 20.06 -22.13
CA ALA A 329 16.01 18.83 -22.83
C ALA A 329 15.34 18.77 -24.20
N LEU A 330 15.96 18.09 -25.17
CA LEU A 330 15.35 17.86 -26.47
C LEU A 330 14.11 16.98 -26.30
N SER A 331 12.98 17.41 -26.86
CA SER A 331 11.76 16.60 -26.92
C SER A 331 11.93 15.46 -27.93
N THR A 332 11.68 14.24 -27.47
CA THR A 332 11.74 13.00 -28.25
C THR A 332 10.37 12.52 -28.69
N THR A 333 9.30 13.27 -28.39
CA THR A 333 7.94 12.90 -28.77
C THR A 333 7.82 12.64 -30.27
N ASP A 334 8.34 13.54 -31.10
CA ASP A 334 8.28 13.41 -32.56
C ASP A 334 8.90 12.10 -33.07
N ARG A 335 10.01 11.67 -32.47
CA ARG A 335 10.67 10.40 -32.79
C ARG A 335 9.72 9.21 -32.62
N TYR A 336 9.07 9.15 -31.47
CA TYR A 336 8.17 8.06 -31.12
C TYR A 336 6.86 8.14 -31.90
N ILE A 337 6.33 9.34 -32.15
CA ILE A 337 5.13 9.52 -32.97
C ILE A 337 5.38 9.04 -34.40
N LYS A 338 6.53 9.38 -35.00
CA LYS A 338 6.93 8.82 -36.30
C LYS A 338 7.01 7.29 -36.25
N PHE A 339 7.63 6.73 -35.21
CA PHE A 339 7.74 5.29 -35.06
C PHE A 339 6.37 4.60 -34.94
N PHE A 340 5.47 5.12 -34.12
CA PHE A 340 4.12 4.57 -33.95
C PHE A 340 3.27 4.69 -35.22
N ASN A 341 3.42 5.77 -35.99
CA ASN A 341 2.81 5.88 -37.31
C ASN A 341 3.27 4.73 -38.23
N LEU A 342 4.57 4.43 -38.28
CA LEU A 342 5.11 3.32 -39.07
C LEU A 342 4.58 1.95 -38.60
N VAL A 343 4.48 1.73 -37.28
CA VAL A 343 3.88 0.49 -36.73
C VAL A 343 2.43 0.34 -37.20
N LEU A 344 1.64 1.41 -37.10
CA LEU A 344 0.23 1.41 -37.52
C LEU A 344 0.06 1.21 -39.03
N GLU A 345 0.96 1.76 -39.85
CA GLU A 345 1.00 1.53 -41.30
C GLU A 345 1.25 0.04 -41.64
N GLU A 346 2.16 -0.64 -40.93
CA GLU A 346 2.39 -2.08 -41.15
C GLU A 346 1.20 -2.92 -40.66
N LEU A 347 0.57 -2.57 -39.54
CA LEU A 347 -0.63 -3.27 -39.04
C LEU A 347 -1.83 -3.10 -40.00
N GLU A 348 -1.99 -1.94 -40.63
CA GLU A 348 -3.02 -1.70 -41.63
C GLU A 348 -2.86 -2.62 -42.86
N LYS A 349 -1.63 -2.87 -43.32
CA LYS A 349 -1.35 -3.79 -44.44
C LYS A 349 -1.80 -5.21 -44.15
N GLU A 350 -1.77 -5.61 -42.89
CA GLU A 350 -2.23 -6.92 -42.40
C GLU A 350 -3.73 -6.95 -42.04
N GLY A 351 -4.45 -5.84 -42.24
CA GLY A 351 -5.91 -5.74 -42.07
C GLY A 351 -6.37 -5.25 -40.70
N TYR A 352 -5.47 -4.79 -39.83
CA TYR A 352 -5.81 -4.26 -38.50
C TYR A 352 -6.00 -2.74 -38.53
N GLN A 353 -7.22 -2.30 -38.84
CA GLN A 353 -7.54 -0.86 -39.03
C GLN A 353 -8.06 -0.17 -37.76
N ASP A 354 -8.58 -0.91 -36.79
CA ASP A 354 -9.27 -0.32 -35.63
C ASP A 354 -8.41 -0.29 -34.35
N VAL A 355 -7.27 -0.98 -34.34
CA VAL A 355 -6.40 -1.04 -33.16
C VAL A 355 -5.71 0.31 -32.90
N LYS A 356 -5.68 0.72 -31.64
CA LYS A 356 -5.03 1.93 -31.15
C LYS A 356 -3.70 1.62 -30.46
N ILE A 357 -2.77 2.56 -30.47
CA ILE A 357 -1.54 2.50 -29.66
C ILE A 357 -1.70 3.42 -28.46
N VAL A 358 -1.42 2.91 -27.26
CA VAL A 358 -1.35 3.72 -26.03
C VAL A 358 0.08 3.72 -25.52
N PHE A 359 0.62 4.90 -25.28
CA PHE A 359 1.96 5.10 -24.71
C PHE A 359 1.90 6.16 -23.61
N TYR A 360 2.83 6.10 -22.66
CA TYR A 360 2.96 7.17 -21.67
C TYR A 360 3.64 8.38 -22.33
N ALA A 361 3.00 9.55 -22.29
CA ALA A 361 3.67 10.81 -22.58
C ALA A 361 4.37 11.24 -21.27
N TYR A 362 5.69 11.02 -21.21
CA TYR A 362 6.47 11.02 -19.98
C TYR A 362 7.88 11.56 -20.22
N ASN A 363 8.41 12.32 -19.27
CA ASN A 363 9.79 12.83 -19.29
C ASN A 363 10.14 13.52 -20.64
N THR A 364 11.22 13.12 -21.32
CA THR A 364 11.62 13.72 -22.61
C THR A 364 10.66 13.48 -23.79
N TYR A 365 9.59 12.69 -23.64
CA TYR A 365 8.54 12.49 -24.65
C TYR A 365 7.15 12.88 -24.10
N TYR A 366 7.14 13.94 -23.30
CA TYR A 366 5.97 14.45 -22.58
C TYR A 366 5.13 15.45 -23.39
N ASN A 367 5.78 16.41 -24.05
CA ASN A 367 5.09 17.47 -24.80
C ASN A 367 4.52 16.93 -26.12
N PRO A 368 3.44 17.53 -26.67
CA PRO A 368 2.88 17.16 -27.97
C PRO A 368 3.92 17.25 -29.12
N PRO A 369 3.80 16.45 -30.18
CA PRO A 369 4.72 16.50 -31.32
C PRO A 369 4.60 17.82 -32.09
N VAL A 370 5.74 18.37 -32.55
CA VAL A 370 5.77 19.61 -33.34
C VAL A 370 6.09 19.39 -34.81
N ARG A 371 6.51 18.18 -35.18
CA ARG A 371 6.97 17.85 -36.54
C ARG A 371 6.09 16.82 -37.23
N TRP A 372 5.78 15.72 -36.55
CA TRP A 372 5.00 14.62 -37.13
C TRP A 372 3.57 14.66 -36.62
N THR A 373 2.61 14.71 -37.54
CA THR A 373 1.20 14.57 -37.17
C THR A 373 0.94 13.13 -36.72
N PRO A 374 0.44 12.91 -35.50
CA PRO A 374 0.12 11.56 -35.03
C PRO A 374 -1.10 11.00 -35.78
N ASN A 375 -1.06 9.71 -36.08
CA ASN A 375 -2.26 8.98 -36.48
C ASN A 375 -3.31 9.11 -35.36
N GLN A 376 -4.58 9.31 -35.72
CA GLN A 376 -5.69 9.49 -34.78
C GLN A 376 -5.93 8.26 -33.87
N ARG A 377 -5.29 7.13 -34.17
CA ARG A 377 -5.27 5.90 -33.36
C ARG A 377 -4.16 5.89 -32.29
N ILE A 378 -3.35 6.94 -32.18
CA ILE A 378 -2.33 7.09 -31.12
C ILE A 378 -2.94 7.88 -29.95
N VAL A 379 -2.96 7.25 -28.78
CA VAL A 379 -3.53 7.76 -27.55
C VAL A 379 -2.41 8.07 -26.56
N PRO A 380 -2.04 9.34 -26.33
CA PRO A 380 -1.11 9.72 -25.28
C PRO A 380 -1.77 9.53 -23.90
N MET A 381 -1.04 8.89 -22.99
CA MET A 381 -1.37 8.89 -21.56
C MET A 381 -0.39 9.79 -20.82
N ILE A 382 -0.82 10.99 -20.45
CA ILE A 382 0.05 12.03 -19.87
C ILE A 382 0.45 11.62 -18.45
N ALA A 383 1.75 11.43 -18.21
CA ALA A 383 2.34 11.05 -16.93
C ALA A 383 3.20 12.20 -16.38
N SER A 384 2.58 13.06 -15.59
CA SER A 384 3.15 14.33 -15.11
C SER A 384 3.99 14.15 -13.84
N LEU A 385 4.99 13.28 -13.88
CA LEU A 385 5.84 13.01 -12.72
C LEU A 385 6.74 14.21 -12.36
N THR A 386 7.23 14.96 -13.34
CA THR A 386 8.21 16.06 -13.14
C THR A 386 7.60 17.37 -12.63
N LEU A 387 6.28 17.50 -12.69
CA LEU A 387 5.55 18.67 -12.20
C LEU A 387 5.28 18.55 -10.70
N ASP A 388 4.82 19.64 -10.09
CA ASP A 388 4.18 19.58 -8.78
C ASP A 388 3.07 18.51 -8.76
N ARG A 389 3.06 17.72 -7.68
CA ARG A 389 2.14 16.59 -7.46
C ARG A 389 1.27 16.79 -6.23
N ILE A 390 1.39 17.86 -5.47
CA ILE A 390 0.52 18.06 -4.32
C ILE A 390 -0.59 19.05 -4.64
N HIS A 391 -0.23 20.19 -5.20
CA HIS A 391 -1.19 21.24 -5.49
C HIS A 391 -2.06 20.92 -6.71
N SER A 392 -3.25 21.49 -6.73
CA SER A 392 -4.22 21.40 -7.82
C SER A 392 -3.92 22.37 -8.97
N ILE A 393 -4.38 22.03 -10.17
CA ILE A 393 -4.56 23.00 -11.26
C ILE A 393 -5.44 24.15 -10.73
N GLY A 394 -4.96 25.39 -10.91
CA GLY A 394 -5.63 26.60 -10.43
C GLY A 394 -5.04 27.18 -9.15
N ASN A 395 -4.21 26.42 -8.41
CA ASN A 395 -3.51 26.97 -7.26
C ASN A 395 -2.49 28.04 -7.71
N PRO A 396 -2.51 29.28 -7.16
CA PRO A 396 -1.64 30.37 -7.59
C PRO A 396 -0.16 30.19 -7.20
N LEU A 397 0.15 29.29 -6.25
CA LEU A 397 1.51 28.96 -5.84
C LEU A 397 2.13 27.85 -6.73
N ALA A 398 1.29 27.07 -7.42
CA ALA A 398 1.71 25.91 -8.21
C ALA A 398 1.69 26.20 -9.72
N TRP A 399 2.53 27.13 -10.16
CA TRP A 399 2.65 27.45 -11.59
C TRP A 399 3.05 26.22 -12.44
N GLU A 400 3.84 25.30 -11.90
CA GLU A 400 4.20 24.02 -12.56
C GLU A 400 2.96 23.16 -12.82
N ARG A 401 2.06 23.03 -11.84
CA ARG A 401 0.81 22.28 -12.03
C ARG A 401 -0.09 22.95 -13.07
N ASN A 402 -0.11 24.29 -13.10
CA ASN A 402 -0.85 25.02 -14.13
C ASN A 402 -0.31 24.79 -15.56
N TYR A 403 0.97 24.44 -15.72
CA TYR A 403 1.51 24.05 -17.04
C TYR A 403 0.91 22.74 -17.57
N LEU A 404 0.41 21.83 -16.70
CA LEU A 404 -0.29 20.61 -17.12
C LEU A 404 -1.49 20.90 -18.02
N LYS A 405 -2.17 22.03 -17.79
CA LYS A 405 -3.26 22.48 -18.65
C LYS A 405 -2.81 22.67 -20.09
N GLU A 406 -1.67 23.33 -20.30
CA GLU A 406 -1.12 23.57 -21.63
C GLU A 406 -0.74 22.27 -22.34
N VAL A 407 -0.24 21.28 -21.58
CA VAL A 407 0.11 19.95 -22.10
C VAL A 407 -1.13 19.17 -22.52
N ILE A 408 -2.19 19.17 -21.71
CA ILE A 408 -3.46 18.51 -22.04
C ILE A 408 -4.09 19.16 -23.27
N ASP A 409 -4.17 20.49 -23.29
CA ASP A 409 -4.76 21.24 -24.40
C ASP A 409 -3.97 20.98 -25.70
N GLY A 410 -2.63 21.00 -25.64
CA GLY A 410 -1.79 20.72 -26.80
C GLY A 410 -1.91 19.29 -27.32
N TRP A 411 -2.08 18.28 -26.45
CA TRP A 411 -2.34 16.92 -26.91
C TRP A 411 -3.73 16.76 -27.54
N ASN A 412 -4.74 17.44 -26.99
CA ASN A 412 -6.09 17.47 -27.56
C ASN A 412 -6.16 18.13 -28.95
N GLU A 413 -5.21 19.01 -29.30
CA GLU A 413 -5.13 19.59 -30.65
C GLU A 413 -4.71 18.57 -31.72
N VAL A 414 -3.96 17.53 -31.34
CA VAL A 414 -3.34 16.59 -32.29
C VAL A 414 -3.86 15.16 -32.16
N SER A 415 -4.44 14.78 -31.02
CA SER A 415 -5.03 13.47 -30.76
C SER A 415 -6.50 13.61 -30.35
N PRO A 416 -7.40 12.76 -30.87
CA PRO A 416 -8.83 12.82 -30.52
C PRO A 416 -9.12 12.22 -29.13
N THR A 417 -8.13 11.64 -28.48
CA THR A 417 -8.30 10.89 -27.24
C THR A 417 -7.06 11.01 -26.37
N VAL A 418 -7.22 11.50 -25.15
CA VAL A 418 -6.14 11.64 -24.17
C VAL A 418 -6.50 10.88 -22.90
N MET A 419 -5.49 10.30 -22.25
CA MET A 419 -5.61 9.66 -20.94
C MET A 419 -4.65 10.32 -19.94
N ILE A 420 -4.90 10.13 -18.65
CA ILE A 420 -4.01 10.59 -17.59
C ILE A 420 -3.43 9.39 -16.84
N TYR A 421 -2.12 9.41 -16.64
CA TYR A 421 -1.45 8.61 -15.62
C TYR A 421 -1.30 9.49 -14.38
N ASP A 422 -2.11 9.26 -13.36
CA ASP A 422 -2.11 10.12 -12.17
C ASP A 422 -1.29 9.52 -11.03
N TYR A 423 -0.43 10.34 -10.42
CA TYR A 423 0.34 9.97 -9.25
C TYR A 423 -0.44 10.39 -8.01
N LEU A 424 -1.30 9.50 -7.50
CA LEU A 424 -2.13 9.73 -6.31
C LEU A 424 -1.40 9.33 -5.01
N TYR A 425 -0.11 9.66 -4.96
CA TYR A 425 0.77 9.58 -3.80
C TYR A 425 2.01 10.43 -4.09
N ASN A 426 2.85 10.67 -3.08
CA ASN A 426 4.16 11.28 -3.32
C ASN A 426 5.27 10.21 -3.48
N PRO A 427 5.96 10.14 -4.62
CA PRO A 427 7.19 9.34 -4.78
C PRO A 427 8.26 9.68 -3.74
N ALA A 428 9.09 8.69 -3.39
CA ALA A 428 10.16 8.81 -2.39
C ALA A 428 9.73 9.22 -0.96
N ASP A 429 8.42 9.28 -0.65
CA ASP A 429 7.89 9.53 0.69
C ASP A 429 7.57 8.19 1.42
N PRO A 430 8.07 7.94 2.64
CA PRO A 430 7.86 6.69 3.36
C PRO A 430 6.46 6.54 3.97
N GLY A 431 5.58 7.53 3.82
CA GLY A 431 4.21 7.50 4.35
C GLY A 431 3.88 8.63 5.30
N LEU A 432 4.47 9.81 5.09
CA LEU A 432 4.12 11.01 5.84
C LEU A 432 2.68 11.47 5.51
N PRO A 433 2.04 12.29 6.36
CA PRO A 433 0.67 12.72 6.18
C PRO A 433 0.54 13.56 4.91
N VAL A 434 -0.25 13.08 3.95
CA VAL A 434 -0.61 13.79 2.71
C VAL A 434 -2.08 13.53 2.45
N SER A 435 -2.83 14.58 2.12
CA SER A 435 -4.15 14.47 1.51
C SER A 435 -4.11 15.10 0.13
N LEU A 436 -4.61 14.37 -0.87
CA LEU A 436 -4.76 14.84 -2.26
C LEU A 436 -6.22 15.15 -2.61
N ALA A 437 -7.09 15.29 -1.59
CA ALA A 437 -8.52 15.48 -1.78
C ALA A 437 -8.86 16.72 -2.62
N GLU A 438 -8.21 17.85 -2.34
CA GLU A 438 -8.39 19.11 -3.09
C GLU A 438 -7.97 18.96 -4.56
N ARG A 439 -6.84 18.29 -4.80
CA ARG A 439 -6.32 18.00 -6.15
C ARG A 439 -7.30 17.14 -6.94
N VAL A 440 -7.75 16.02 -6.36
CA VAL A 440 -8.73 15.12 -6.97
C VAL A 440 -10.03 15.85 -7.29
N GLY A 441 -10.57 16.59 -6.30
CA GLY A 441 -11.83 17.33 -6.43
C GLY A 441 -11.82 18.37 -7.55
N THR A 442 -10.66 18.98 -7.79
CA THR A 442 -10.49 20.01 -8.81
C THR A 442 -10.18 19.39 -10.19
N GLU A 443 -9.22 18.48 -10.25
CA GLU A 443 -8.63 18.05 -11.51
C GLU A 443 -9.46 17.01 -12.25
N TYR A 444 -10.19 16.13 -11.56
CA TYR A 444 -10.93 15.07 -12.27
C TYR A 444 -12.12 15.63 -13.04
N LYS A 445 -12.74 16.68 -12.50
CA LYS A 445 -13.73 17.47 -13.22
C LYS A 445 -13.11 18.16 -14.43
N TYR A 446 -11.95 18.79 -14.24
CA TYR A 446 -11.21 19.43 -15.33
C TYR A 446 -10.88 18.42 -16.46
N PHE A 447 -10.39 17.23 -16.11
CA PHE A 447 -10.06 16.18 -17.08
C PHE A 447 -11.27 15.77 -17.91
N LYS A 448 -12.43 15.53 -17.28
CA LYS A 448 -13.67 15.24 -17.99
C LYS A 448 -14.07 16.37 -18.95
N GLU A 449 -14.05 17.62 -18.48
CA GLU A 449 -14.42 18.79 -19.28
C GLU A 449 -13.51 18.99 -20.52
N HIS A 450 -12.29 18.45 -20.49
CA HIS A 450 -11.30 18.53 -21.56
C HIS A 450 -11.12 17.20 -22.31
N GLY A 451 -12.12 16.31 -22.27
CA GLY A 451 -12.16 15.13 -23.14
C GLY A 451 -11.20 14.00 -22.76
N VAL A 452 -10.65 14.00 -21.53
CA VAL A 452 -9.90 12.86 -21.02
C VAL A 452 -10.85 11.68 -20.83
N ILE A 453 -10.53 10.54 -21.45
CA ILE A 453 -11.42 9.37 -21.43
C ILE A 453 -11.13 8.41 -20.28
N GLY A 454 -10.04 8.61 -19.54
CA GLY A 454 -9.56 7.59 -18.62
C GLY A 454 -8.40 8.02 -17.75
N ILE A 455 -8.38 7.47 -16.54
CA ILE A 455 -7.31 7.66 -15.57
C ILE A 455 -6.75 6.30 -15.16
N ARG A 456 -5.44 6.17 -15.27
CA ARG A 456 -4.65 5.13 -14.59
C ARG A 456 -3.97 5.76 -13.39
N ALA A 457 -4.49 5.52 -12.19
CA ALA A 457 -3.88 6.05 -10.98
C ALA A 457 -2.81 5.10 -10.45
N GLU A 458 -1.56 5.57 -10.43
CA GLU A 458 -0.53 4.98 -9.61
C GLU A 458 -0.75 5.42 -8.16
N THR A 459 -0.90 4.42 -7.29
CA THR A 459 -1.26 4.57 -5.88
C THR A 459 -0.68 3.41 -5.10
N THR A 460 -0.51 3.60 -3.80
CA THR A 460 -0.13 2.55 -2.85
C THR A 460 -1.23 2.37 -1.78
N PRO A 461 -1.30 1.20 -1.11
CA PRO A 461 -2.30 0.95 -0.07
C PRO A 461 -1.97 1.75 1.21
N GLU A 462 -2.29 3.04 1.21
CA GLU A 462 -2.03 4.01 2.28
C GLU A 462 -3.34 4.56 2.85
N TRP A 463 -4.10 3.69 3.53
CA TRP A 463 -5.46 4.00 3.98
C TRP A 463 -5.54 4.86 5.25
N GLY A 464 -4.39 5.24 5.82
CA GLY A 464 -4.32 6.27 6.87
C GLY A 464 -4.70 7.64 6.32
N TYR A 465 -3.72 8.51 6.08
CA TYR A 465 -3.99 9.85 5.55
C TYR A 465 -4.44 9.87 4.07
N GLY A 466 -4.09 8.86 3.27
CA GLY A 466 -4.51 8.76 1.87
C GLY A 466 -5.98 8.37 1.68
N GLY A 467 -6.66 7.85 2.72
CA GLY A 467 -8.00 7.25 2.60
C GLY A 467 -9.06 8.16 1.98
N LEU A 468 -9.14 9.42 2.42
CA LEU A 468 -10.10 10.40 1.88
C LEU A 468 -9.85 10.67 0.39
N GLY A 469 -8.59 10.92 0.01
CA GLY A 469 -8.22 11.19 -1.38
C GLY A 469 -8.49 10.00 -2.31
N LEU A 470 -8.21 8.78 -1.85
CA LEU A 470 -8.47 7.56 -2.61
C LEU A 470 -9.97 7.30 -2.78
N TYR A 471 -10.77 7.50 -1.74
CA TYR A 471 -12.23 7.41 -1.79
C TYR A 471 -12.82 8.41 -2.79
N LEU A 472 -12.45 9.68 -2.68
CA LEU A 472 -12.91 10.74 -3.59
C LEU A 472 -12.52 10.42 -5.03
N ALA A 473 -11.27 10.00 -5.26
CA ALA A 473 -10.80 9.70 -6.59
C ALA A 473 -11.55 8.50 -7.20
N ALA A 474 -11.90 7.49 -6.41
CA ALA A 474 -12.72 6.37 -6.86
C ALA A 474 -14.15 6.79 -7.24
N LYS A 475 -14.82 7.58 -6.39
CA LYS A 475 -16.16 8.12 -6.69
C LYS A 475 -16.14 9.02 -7.93
N MET A 476 -15.14 9.89 -8.04
CA MET A 476 -15.02 10.83 -9.14
C MET A 476 -14.58 10.19 -10.45
N MET A 477 -13.82 9.09 -10.44
CA MET A 477 -13.56 8.33 -11.65
C MET A 477 -14.84 7.77 -12.26
N TRP A 478 -15.80 7.35 -11.43
CA TRP A 478 -17.13 6.95 -11.89
C TRP A 478 -17.96 8.16 -12.31
N ASN A 479 -18.02 9.22 -11.51
CA ASN A 479 -18.78 10.42 -11.81
C ASN A 479 -18.04 11.70 -11.39
N PRO A 480 -17.32 12.37 -12.32
CA PRO A 480 -16.60 13.61 -12.03
C PRO A 480 -17.48 14.82 -11.70
N ASP A 481 -18.81 14.74 -11.89
CA ASP A 481 -19.73 15.84 -11.60
C ASP A 481 -20.26 15.82 -10.15
N LEU A 482 -19.85 14.85 -9.33
CA LEU A 482 -20.26 14.75 -7.94
C LEU A 482 -19.83 16.00 -7.14
N ASP A 483 -20.65 16.38 -6.17
CA ASP A 483 -20.33 17.44 -5.22
C ASP A 483 -19.30 16.92 -4.20
N VAL A 484 -18.06 17.40 -4.34
CA VAL A 484 -16.93 16.98 -3.51
C VAL A 484 -17.14 17.35 -2.04
N GLU A 485 -17.74 18.51 -1.75
CA GLU A 485 -17.98 18.92 -0.36
C GLU A 485 -19.08 18.06 0.28
N ALA A 486 -20.09 17.67 -0.49
CA ALA A 486 -21.09 16.72 -0.02
C ALA A 486 -20.47 15.34 0.28
N LEU A 487 -19.57 14.85 -0.59
CA LEU A 487 -18.85 13.59 -0.36
C LEU A 487 -17.93 13.67 0.87
N ARG A 488 -17.25 14.79 1.09
CA ARG A 488 -16.42 15.02 2.27
C ARG A 488 -17.27 15.05 3.53
N GLU A 489 -18.38 15.77 3.52
CA GLU A 489 -19.28 15.82 4.66
C GLU A 489 -19.78 14.41 5.02
N ASP A 490 -20.30 13.65 4.04
CA ASP A 490 -20.73 12.27 4.24
C ASP A 490 -19.59 11.36 4.74
N TYR A 491 -18.37 11.52 4.21
CA TYR A 491 -17.20 10.82 4.71
C TYR A 491 -16.99 11.11 6.19
N PHE A 492 -16.90 12.37 6.61
CA PHE A 492 -16.62 12.68 8.01
C PHE A 492 -17.76 12.29 8.94
N THR A 493 -19.02 12.57 8.57
CA THR A 493 -20.19 12.27 9.41
C THR A 493 -20.42 10.78 9.55
N THR A 494 -20.31 10.02 8.46
CA THR A 494 -20.66 8.60 8.45
C THR A 494 -19.46 7.72 8.84
N PHE A 495 -18.24 8.07 8.39
CA PHE A 495 -17.04 7.28 8.71
C PHE A 495 -16.55 7.54 10.14
N TYR A 496 -16.56 8.77 10.63
CA TYR A 496 -16.07 9.07 11.99
C TYR A 496 -17.19 9.26 13.03
N GLY A 497 -18.45 9.37 12.61
CA GLY A 497 -19.60 9.38 13.51
C GLY A 497 -19.51 10.48 14.58
N PRO A 498 -19.54 10.16 15.88
CA PRO A 498 -19.40 11.15 16.95
C PRO A 498 -18.13 12.01 16.88
N ALA A 499 -17.07 11.51 16.22
CA ALA A 499 -15.80 12.22 16.03
C ALA A 499 -15.72 13.00 14.70
N ALA A 500 -16.82 13.14 13.95
CA ALA A 500 -16.84 13.82 12.65
C ALA A 500 -16.20 15.21 12.67
N SER A 501 -16.61 16.08 13.60
CA SER A 501 -16.12 17.46 13.70
C SER A 501 -14.60 17.56 13.95
N PRO A 502 -14.01 16.92 14.99
CA PRO A 502 -12.56 17.00 15.19
C PRO A 502 -11.77 16.31 14.06
N MET A 503 -12.30 15.25 13.44
CA MET A 503 -11.63 14.60 12.31
C MET A 503 -11.71 15.43 11.02
N LYS A 504 -12.80 16.15 10.79
CA LYS A 504 -12.89 17.11 9.67
C LYS A 504 -11.87 18.23 9.84
N GLU A 505 -11.81 18.82 11.03
CA GLU A 505 -10.82 19.84 11.37
C GLU A 505 -9.38 19.31 11.20
N HIS A 506 -9.12 18.07 11.62
CA HIS A 506 -7.81 17.41 11.46
C HIS A 506 -7.33 17.39 10.00
N PHE A 507 -8.18 16.91 9.08
CA PHE A 507 -7.82 16.87 7.65
C PHE A 507 -7.79 18.27 7.02
N GLU A 508 -8.64 19.20 7.46
CA GLU A 508 -8.59 20.59 7.00
C GLU A 508 -7.27 21.28 7.40
N ILE A 509 -6.74 21.03 8.59
CA ILE A 509 -5.44 21.56 9.02
C ILE A 509 -4.32 21.06 8.12
N LEU A 510 -4.31 19.75 7.86
CA LEU A 510 -3.33 19.13 6.96
C LEU A 510 -3.41 19.71 5.54
N GLU A 511 -4.60 19.72 4.95
CA GLU A 511 -4.81 20.21 3.58
C GLU A 511 -4.49 21.69 3.43
N ASN A 512 -4.85 22.51 4.44
CA ASN A 512 -4.49 23.92 4.44
C ASN A 512 -2.97 24.16 4.53
N ALA A 513 -2.24 23.31 5.25
CA ALA A 513 -0.78 23.40 5.33
C ALA A 513 -0.16 23.14 3.96
N PHE A 514 -0.61 22.09 3.26
CA PHE A 514 -0.17 21.80 1.90
C PHE A 514 -0.58 22.89 0.91
N ALA A 515 -1.85 23.29 0.86
CA ALA A 515 -2.35 24.25 -0.12
C ALA A 515 -1.66 25.64 -0.09
N ARG A 516 -1.04 26.00 1.05
CA ARG A 516 -0.33 27.27 1.26
C ARG A 516 1.18 27.15 1.14
N ALA A 517 1.72 25.96 0.90
CA ALA A 517 3.15 25.75 0.73
C ALA A 517 3.61 26.37 -0.60
N ASP A 518 4.67 27.19 -0.56
CA ASP A 518 5.23 27.86 -1.74
C ASP A 518 6.37 27.07 -2.39
N TYR A 519 6.41 25.76 -2.16
CA TYR A 519 7.39 24.82 -2.70
C TYR A 519 6.69 23.54 -3.15
N SER A 520 7.28 22.92 -4.18
CA SER A 520 6.77 21.68 -4.76
C SER A 520 7.16 20.51 -3.87
N ALA A 521 6.19 19.92 -3.20
CA ALA A 521 6.37 18.75 -2.34
C ALA A 521 6.63 17.44 -3.15
N GLY A 522 7.14 17.54 -4.38
CA GLY A 522 7.72 16.41 -5.09
C GLY A 522 8.95 15.80 -4.39
N ASN A 523 9.47 16.49 -3.37
CA ASN A 523 10.57 16.05 -2.52
C ASN A 523 10.14 15.90 -1.06
N ILE A 524 10.43 14.74 -0.47
CA ILE A 524 10.19 14.45 0.94
C ILE A 524 10.85 15.45 1.90
N TYR A 525 12.01 16.03 1.57
CA TYR A 525 12.73 16.94 2.47
C TYR A 525 12.02 18.27 2.70
N ASP A 526 11.10 18.65 1.80
CA ASP A 526 10.30 19.85 1.96
C ASP A 526 9.11 19.61 2.90
N PHE A 527 8.76 18.36 3.21
CA PHE A 527 7.60 18.04 4.07
C PHE A 527 7.78 18.53 5.50
N GLN A 528 8.99 18.52 6.05
CA GLN A 528 9.26 19.07 7.39
C GLN A 528 8.97 20.57 7.49
N HIS A 529 8.86 21.26 6.35
CA HIS A 529 8.49 22.68 6.29
C HIS A 529 6.97 22.89 6.16
N ILE A 530 6.23 21.86 5.75
CA ILE A 530 4.75 21.85 5.69
C ILE A 530 4.21 21.35 7.02
N LEU A 531 4.70 20.18 7.42
CA LEU A 531 4.42 19.47 8.67
C LEU A 531 5.29 20.05 9.79
N THR A 532 5.16 21.35 10.01
CA THR A 532 5.85 22.06 11.08
C THR A 532 5.39 21.56 12.46
N ASP A 533 6.15 21.85 13.51
CA ASP A 533 5.76 21.54 14.89
C ASP A 533 4.36 22.06 15.24
N GLU A 534 3.98 23.24 14.74
CA GLU A 534 2.65 23.83 14.95
C GLU A 534 1.56 22.97 14.29
N VAL A 535 1.76 22.57 13.04
CA VAL A 535 0.82 21.69 12.33
C VAL A 535 0.70 20.35 13.05
N MET A 536 1.83 19.70 13.38
CA MET A 536 1.82 18.41 14.05
C MET A 536 1.17 18.46 15.44
N GLN A 537 1.37 19.53 16.21
CA GLN A 537 0.70 19.72 17.50
C GLN A 537 -0.82 19.86 17.36
N GLU A 538 -1.30 20.56 16.33
CA GLU A 538 -2.73 20.70 16.07
C GLU A 538 -3.36 19.39 15.54
N LEU A 539 -2.62 18.60 14.74
CA LEU A 539 -3.03 17.25 14.35
C LEU A 539 -3.16 16.34 15.58
N ALA A 540 -2.20 16.40 16.50
CA ALA A 540 -2.25 15.64 17.76
C ALA A 540 -3.43 16.09 18.66
N ARG A 541 -3.71 17.40 18.73
CA ARG A 541 -4.85 17.95 19.50
C ARG A 541 -6.17 17.40 18.98
N THR A 542 -6.42 17.53 17.68
CA THR A 542 -7.68 17.08 17.05
C THR A 542 -7.87 15.56 17.17
N LEU A 543 -6.79 14.76 17.10
CA LEU A 543 -6.86 13.33 17.39
C LEU A 543 -7.24 13.03 18.85
N GLY A 544 -6.69 13.78 19.80
CA GLY A 544 -7.05 13.68 21.21
C GLY A 544 -8.54 13.97 21.45
N GLU A 545 -9.06 15.01 20.81
CA GLU A 545 -10.48 15.38 20.86
C GLU A 545 -11.39 14.33 20.21
N ALA A 546 -10.99 13.78 19.06
CA ALA A 546 -11.71 12.71 18.38
C ALA A 546 -11.81 11.45 19.27
N LYS A 547 -10.71 11.02 19.88
CA LYS A 547 -10.68 9.88 20.80
C LYS A 547 -11.58 10.07 22.02
N ALA A 548 -11.66 11.30 22.53
CA ALA A 548 -12.50 11.61 23.68
C ALA A 548 -14.02 11.53 23.38
N LYS A 549 -14.43 11.55 22.09
CA LYS A 549 -15.83 11.51 21.67
C LYS A 549 -16.37 10.10 21.40
N VAL A 550 -15.54 9.07 21.44
CA VAL A 550 -15.94 7.70 21.04
C VAL A 550 -15.64 6.68 22.13
N ALA A 551 -16.40 5.58 22.16
CA ALA A 551 -16.09 4.44 23.01
C ALA A 551 -14.88 3.68 22.46
N SER A 552 -13.96 3.25 23.33
CA SER A 552 -12.68 2.64 22.94
C SER A 552 -12.80 1.33 22.15
N ASP A 553 -13.91 0.62 22.29
CA ASP A 553 -14.22 -0.63 21.59
C ASP A 553 -15.05 -0.43 20.30
N SER A 554 -15.47 0.80 20.02
CA SER A 554 -16.26 1.14 18.83
C SER A 554 -15.46 1.06 17.53
N VAL A 555 -16.15 0.88 16.40
CA VAL A 555 -15.52 0.97 15.07
C VAL A 555 -14.90 2.36 14.82
N TYR A 556 -15.50 3.43 15.36
CA TYR A 556 -14.97 4.78 15.23
C TYR A 556 -13.61 4.93 15.92
N ALA A 557 -13.42 4.32 17.10
CA ALA A 557 -12.12 4.30 17.77
C ALA A 557 -11.06 3.60 16.92
N LYS A 558 -11.39 2.47 16.29
CA LYS A 558 -10.48 1.77 15.36
C LYS A 558 -10.07 2.65 14.17
N ARG A 559 -11.02 3.38 13.58
CA ARG A 559 -10.77 4.32 12.47
C ARG A 559 -9.87 5.50 12.89
N ILE A 560 -10.07 6.03 14.09
CA ILE A 560 -9.22 7.11 14.64
C ILE A 560 -7.82 6.60 15.00
N ASP A 561 -7.72 5.36 15.49
CA ASP A 561 -6.44 4.74 15.81
C ASP A 561 -5.57 4.50 14.57
N MET A 562 -6.17 4.25 13.39
CA MET A 562 -5.41 4.22 12.12
C MET A 562 -4.66 5.53 11.87
N ILE A 563 -5.35 6.66 12.00
CA ILE A 563 -4.74 7.99 11.81
C ILE A 563 -3.72 8.26 12.93
N SER A 564 -4.00 7.80 14.15
CA SER A 564 -3.06 7.96 15.28
C SER A 564 -1.74 7.20 15.08
N ILE A 565 -1.79 5.99 14.52
CA ILE A 565 -0.59 5.21 14.19
C ILE A 565 0.21 5.93 13.08
N ALA A 566 -0.45 6.38 12.01
CA ALA A 566 0.19 7.15 10.95
C ALA A 566 0.81 8.47 11.46
N ASN A 567 0.11 9.16 12.36
CA ASN A 567 0.61 10.38 13.00
C ASN A 567 1.84 10.09 13.87
N GLY A 568 1.80 9.03 14.69
CA GLY A 568 2.94 8.63 15.54
C GLY A 568 4.18 8.21 14.74
N PHE A 569 3.99 7.55 13.59
CA PHE A 569 5.07 7.31 12.62
C PHE A 569 5.71 8.64 12.18
N SER A 570 4.87 9.61 11.81
CA SER A 570 5.28 10.89 11.24
C SER A 570 5.98 11.78 12.26
N GLU A 571 5.46 11.86 13.49
CA GLU A 571 6.09 12.59 14.60
C GLU A 571 7.51 12.07 14.87
N ASN A 572 7.67 10.74 15.01
CA ASN A 572 9.00 10.16 15.26
C ASN A 572 9.93 10.31 14.05
N PHE A 573 9.38 10.30 12.82
CA PHE A 573 10.18 10.53 11.62
C PHE A 573 10.70 11.97 11.54
N LEU A 574 9.85 12.97 11.80
CA LEU A 574 10.25 14.38 11.79
C LEU A 574 11.22 14.68 12.93
N GLU A 575 10.98 14.15 14.13
CA GLU A 575 11.90 14.31 15.26
C GLU A 575 13.24 13.59 15.00
N MET A 576 13.24 12.44 14.32
CA MET A 576 14.48 11.79 13.86
C MET A 576 15.29 12.74 12.96
N LEU A 577 14.66 13.38 11.97
CA LEU A 577 15.33 14.34 11.09
C LEU A 577 15.85 15.55 11.85
N GLU A 578 15.07 16.09 12.78
CA GLU A 578 15.48 17.21 13.63
C GLU A 578 16.72 16.85 14.46
N GLN A 579 16.68 15.74 15.20
CA GLN A 579 17.82 15.30 16.00
C GLN A 579 19.05 14.98 15.13
N PHE A 580 18.84 14.44 13.93
CA PHE A 580 19.92 14.21 12.98
C PHE A 580 20.57 15.52 12.51
N ASN A 581 19.76 16.53 12.20
CA ASN A 581 20.21 17.87 11.80
C ASN A 581 20.92 18.63 12.93
N LEU A 582 20.65 18.27 14.18
CA LEU A 582 21.33 18.76 15.38
C LEU A 582 22.58 17.93 15.77
N PHE A 583 23.00 16.97 14.94
CA PHE A 583 24.11 16.05 15.22
C PHE A 583 23.91 15.16 16.47
N HIS A 584 22.68 15.08 17.00
CA HIS A 584 22.30 14.23 18.13
C HIS A 584 22.02 12.79 17.67
N PHE A 585 23.04 12.11 17.12
CA PHE A 585 22.86 10.83 16.43
C PHE A 585 22.31 9.69 17.32
N ASP A 586 22.54 9.72 18.62
CA ASP A 586 21.93 8.78 19.57
C ASP A 586 20.41 8.95 19.66
N ALA A 587 19.95 10.19 19.82
CA ALA A 587 18.52 10.51 19.86
C ALA A 587 17.85 10.26 18.50
N ALA A 588 18.52 10.62 17.39
CA ALA A 588 18.04 10.29 16.05
C ALA A 588 17.89 8.77 15.85
N LYS A 589 18.83 7.97 16.38
CA LYS A 589 18.74 6.51 16.29
C LYS A 589 17.60 5.94 17.12
N GLU A 590 17.33 6.49 18.31
CA GLU A 590 16.17 6.13 19.12
C GLU A 590 14.87 6.39 18.35
N LYS A 591 14.72 7.58 17.76
CA LYS A 591 13.53 7.93 16.99
C LYS A 591 13.37 7.07 15.73
N LEU A 592 14.46 6.74 15.04
CA LEU A 592 14.43 5.78 13.94
C LEU A 592 13.94 4.39 14.37
N ASN A 593 14.29 3.93 15.58
CA ASN A 593 13.75 2.66 16.09
C ASN A 593 12.24 2.76 16.33
N ASN A 594 11.75 3.88 16.88
CA ASN A 594 10.31 4.10 17.03
C ASN A 594 9.59 4.17 15.67
N VAL A 595 10.21 4.79 14.66
CA VAL A 595 9.71 4.78 13.28
C VAL A 595 9.52 3.36 12.78
N TYR A 596 10.45 2.44 13.09
CA TYR A 596 10.29 1.02 12.78
C TYR A 596 9.09 0.41 13.51
N ASP A 597 8.93 0.66 14.81
CA ASP A 597 7.83 0.10 15.59
C ASP A 597 6.45 0.57 15.07
N PHE A 598 6.30 1.85 14.73
CA PHE A 598 5.08 2.38 14.13
C PHE A 598 4.87 1.87 12.71
N ARG A 599 5.94 1.73 11.91
CA ARG A 599 5.86 1.14 10.58
C ARG A 599 5.29 -0.27 10.64
N GLU A 600 5.80 -1.12 11.53
CA GLU A 600 5.31 -2.50 11.65
C GLU A 600 3.81 -2.51 12.02
N GLN A 601 3.38 -1.68 12.97
CA GLN A 601 1.95 -1.55 13.29
C GLN A 601 1.12 -1.11 12.08
N ALA A 602 1.61 -0.15 11.31
CA ALA A 602 0.90 0.43 10.19
C ALA A 602 0.75 -0.51 8.98
N VAL A 603 1.82 -1.20 8.61
CA VAL A 603 1.85 -2.09 7.42
C VAL A 603 1.13 -3.42 7.65
N LEU A 604 0.96 -3.82 8.91
CA LEU A 604 0.28 -5.05 9.32
C LEU A 604 -1.20 -4.86 9.61
N HIS A 605 -1.65 -3.62 9.72
CA HIS A 605 -3.05 -3.30 9.90
C HIS A 605 -3.86 -3.71 8.66
N SER A 606 -5.14 -4.07 8.83
CA SER A 606 -6.04 -4.35 7.71
C SER A 606 -7.25 -3.40 7.72
N PRO A 607 -7.46 -2.60 6.66
CA PRO A 607 -6.54 -2.38 5.54
C PRO A 607 -5.25 -1.68 5.99
N ALA A 608 -4.15 -1.79 5.22
CA ALA A 608 -2.88 -1.19 5.64
C ALA A 608 -2.96 0.33 5.77
N ILE A 609 -2.37 0.83 6.85
CA ILE A 609 -2.31 2.27 7.13
C ILE A 609 -1.22 2.91 6.25
N LEU A 610 -0.08 2.23 6.10
CA LEU A 610 1.06 2.65 5.28
C LEU A 610 1.42 1.57 4.24
N SER A 611 1.95 2.02 3.10
CA SER A 611 2.46 1.13 2.05
C SER A 611 3.69 0.38 2.53
N SER A 612 3.63 -0.96 2.50
CA SER A 612 4.78 -1.81 2.82
C SER A 612 5.98 -1.56 1.90
N TYR A 613 5.76 -1.28 0.62
CA TYR A 613 6.87 -0.97 -0.27
C TYR A 613 7.56 0.32 0.14
N LYS A 614 6.80 1.41 0.26
CA LYS A 614 7.36 2.75 0.53
C LYS A 614 7.96 2.81 1.94
N ALA A 615 7.24 2.32 2.94
CA ALA A 615 7.65 2.45 4.34
C ALA A 615 8.88 1.60 4.72
N TYR A 616 9.12 0.46 4.08
CA TYR A 616 10.40 -0.25 4.24
C TYR A 616 11.48 0.36 3.35
N THR A 617 11.20 0.46 2.06
CA THR A 617 12.20 0.82 1.05
C THR A 617 12.75 2.22 1.27
N TYR A 618 11.90 3.23 1.42
CA TYR A 618 12.35 4.62 1.45
C TYR A 618 12.95 5.01 2.80
N VAL A 619 12.48 4.44 3.91
CA VAL A 619 13.13 4.62 5.23
C VAL A 619 14.54 4.02 5.21
N GLU A 620 14.69 2.81 4.68
CA GLU A 620 15.99 2.12 4.62
C GLU A 620 16.95 2.76 3.62
N TRP A 621 16.46 3.14 2.45
CA TRP A 621 17.29 3.70 1.38
C TRP A 621 17.80 5.08 1.73
N PHE A 622 16.93 5.95 2.22
CA PHE A 622 17.26 7.36 2.40
C PHE A 622 17.75 7.68 3.82
N PHE A 623 17.18 7.07 4.87
CA PHE A 623 17.39 7.57 6.23
C PHE A 623 18.20 6.64 7.12
N ASP A 624 17.96 5.32 7.07
CA ASP A 624 18.66 4.35 7.94
C ASP A 624 20.18 4.46 7.83
N ARG A 625 20.71 4.49 6.61
CA ARG A 625 22.15 4.55 6.36
C ARG A 625 22.78 5.85 6.84
N MET A 626 22.06 6.97 6.70
CA MET A 626 22.54 8.27 7.17
C MET A 626 22.58 8.32 8.70
N VAL A 627 21.49 7.91 9.36
CA VAL A 627 21.39 7.91 10.83
C VAL A 627 22.38 6.95 11.47
N ASN A 628 22.46 5.70 10.98
CA ASN A 628 23.44 4.73 11.49
C ASN A 628 24.88 5.18 11.20
N GLY A 629 25.13 5.76 10.02
CA GLY A 629 26.44 6.30 9.66
C GLY A 629 26.89 7.43 10.58
N GLY A 630 26.00 8.36 10.92
CA GLY A 630 26.28 9.41 11.92
C GLY A 630 26.56 8.80 13.30
N LYS A 631 25.72 7.86 13.75
CA LYS A 631 25.87 7.18 15.05
C LYS A 631 27.21 6.45 15.19
N GLN A 632 27.66 5.75 14.16
CA GLN A 632 28.97 5.08 14.15
C GLN A 632 30.15 6.04 14.41
N ARG A 633 30.07 7.27 13.89
CA ARG A 633 31.12 8.30 13.96
C ARG A 633 31.22 8.98 15.33
N VAL A 634 30.24 8.75 16.20
CA VAL A 634 30.24 9.20 17.60
C VAL A 634 30.26 8.03 18.59
N SER A 635 30.56 6.82 18.10
CA SER A 635 30.61 5.59 18.91
C SER A 635 32.05 5.07 19.05
N ASN A 636 32.27 4.14 19.99
CA ASN A 636 33.56 3.47 20.19
C ASN A 636 34.75 4.43 20.39
N GLY A 637 34.49 5.54 21.09
CA GLY A 637 35.46 6.59 21.36
C GLY A 637 35.69 7.57 20.21
N ASN A 638 35.09 7.39 19.03
CA ASN A 638 35.08 8.41 17.98
C ASN A 638 34.32 9.65 18.44
N GLN A 639 34.73 10.82 17.95
CA GLN A 639 34.16 12.10 18.38
C GLN A 639 34.11 13.11 17.24
N ILE A 640 33.08 13.96 17.27
CA ILE A 640 32.95 15.12 16.40
C ILE A 640 34.04 16.12 16.79
N VAL A 641 34.74 16.63 15.78
CA VAL A 641 35.78 17.66 15.90
C VAL A 641 35.19 19.04 15.66
N ALA A 642 34.34 19.16 14.64
CA ALA A 642 33.59 20.37 14.36
C ALA A 642 32.32 20.07 13.56
N GLU A 643 31.21 20.66 13.99
CA GLU A 643 29.94 20.70 13.26
C GLU A 643 30.01 21.82 12.22
N LEU A 644 29.72 21.53 10.95
CA LEU A 644 29.69 22.57 9.92
C LEU A 644 28.32 23.27 9.91
N PRO A 645 28.28 24.60 9.69
CA PRO A 645 27.04 25.36 9.77
C PRO A 645 26.06 24.96 8.65
N ASP A 646 24.78 25.22 8.85
CA ASP A 646 23.76 25.00 7.82
C ASP A 646 23.89 25.97 6.64
N GLU A 647 24.15 27.26 6.90
CA GLU A 647 24.22 28.29 5.86
C GLU A 647 25.67 28.55 5.40
N TRP A 648 25.93 28.35 4.11
CA TRP A 648 27.26 28.53 3.49
C TRP A 648 27.21 29.65 2.45
N ASN A 649 28.37 30.28 2.20
CA ASN A 649 28.49 31.16 1.04
C ASN A 649 28.51 30.29 -0.22
N VAL A 650 27.73 30.67 -1.23
CA VAL A 650 27.65 29.92 -2.50
C VAL A 650 27.93 30.80 -3.71
N LYS A 651 28.57 30.22 -4.72
CA LYS A 651 28.64 30.78 -6.05
C LYS A 651 28.18 29.75 -7.09
N LEU A 652 27.12 30.09 -7.80
CA LEU A 652 26.57 29.28 -8.89
C LEU A 652 27.32 29.59 -10.19
N PHE A 653 27.76 28.54 -10.89
CA PHE A 653 28.36 28.57 -12.22
C PHE A 653 27.74 27.54 -13.16
N PRO A 654 27.27 27.92 -14.36
CA PRO A 654 26.66 26.96 -15.30
C PRO A 654 27.66 25.97 -15.92
N ASN A 655 28.95 26.07 -15.61
CA ASN A 655 30.01 25.25 -16.19
C ASN A 655 31.11 24.93 -15.16
N ALA A 656 32.04 24.05 -15.54
CA ALA A 656 33.12 23.55 -14.68
C ALA A 656 34.32 24.51 -14.50
N SER A 657 34.22 25.79 -14.89
CA SER A 657 35.39 26.71 -14.91
C SER A 657 35.85 27.20 -13.52
N GLY A 658 35.16 26.83 -12.43
CA GLY A 658 35.48 27.31 -11.09
C GLY A 658 36.89 26.95 -10.59
N VAL A 659 37.42 25.80 -11.02
CA VAL A 659 38.80 25.37 -10.71
C VAL A 659 39.82 26.32 -11.35
N ASP A 660 39.62 26.65 -12.62
CA ASP A 660 40.50 27.54 -13.40
C ASP A 660 40.45 28.98 -12.87
N LEU A 661 39.28 29.41 -12.38
CA LEU A 661 39.09 30.69 -11.71
C LEU A 661 39.71 30.72 -10.29
N GLY A 662 40.09 29.58 -9.74
CA GLY A 662 40.75 29.47 -8.44
C GLY A 662 39.82 29.70 -7.24
N LEU A 663 38.54 29.32 -7.35
CA LEU A 663 37.54 29.51 -6.28
C LEU A 663 37.87 28.75 -4.97
N TRP A 664 38.68 27.71 -5.07
CA TRP A 664 39.18 26.89 -3.95
C TRP A 664 40.29 27.57 -3.11
N LYS A 665 40.87 28.69 -3.56
CA LYS A 665 42.03 29.32 -2.89
C LYS A 665 41.65 30.02 -1.58
N PRO A 666 42.34 29.79 -0.45
CA PRO A 666 41.91 30.26 0.88
C PRO A 666 41.77 31.78 1.02
N GLY A 667 42.55 32.59 0.28
CA GLY A 667 42.53 34.05 0.36
C GLY A 667 41.45 34.78 -0.45
N LEU A 668 40.53 34.06 -1.11
CA LEU A 668 39.45 34.67 -1.89
C LEU A 668 38.32 35.20 -0.96
N GLY A 669 37.86 36.43 -1.18
CA GLY A 669 36.70 36.99 -0.46
C GLY A 669 35.35 36.43 -0.93
N THR A 670 34.35 36.38 -0.05
CA THR A 670 32.98 35.89 -0.33
C THR A 670 31.93 36.99 -0.30
N GLU A 671 32.31 38.26 -0.22
CA GLU A 671 31.39 39.39 -0.04
C GLU A 671 30.40 39.52 -1.22
N SER A 672 30.75 38.99 -2.40
CA SER A 672 29.89 38.95 -3.59
C SER A 672 29.21 37.60 -3.82
N TRP A 673 29.32 36.65 -2.89
CA TRP A 673 28.71 35.32 -2.99
C TRP A 673 27.30 35.36 -2.41
N GLY A 674 26.43 34.50 -2.93
CA GLY A 674 25.12 34.28 -2.33
C GLY A 674 25.26 33.44 -1.06
N LYS A 675 24.14 33.08 -0.46
CA LYS A 675 24.09 32.13 0.64
C LYS A 675 23.03 31.09 0.39
N LEU A 676 23.31 29.85 0.77
CA LEU A 676 22.35 28.75 0.76
C LEU A 676 22.48 27.94 2.04
N LYS A 677 21.34 27.48 2.53
CA LYS A 677 21.25 26.41 3.52
C LYS A 677 21.55 25.08 2.85
N THR A 678 22.19 24.19 3.59
CA THR A 678 22.78 22.94 3.08
C THR A 678 22.10 21.69 3.62
N TYR A 679 21.26 21.81 4.65
CA TYR A 679 20.50 20.67 5.15
C TYR A 679 19.15 21.01 5.76
N SER A 680 18.94 22.25 6.22
CA SER A 680 17.61 22.66 6.70
C SER A 680 16.69 23.21 5.61
N LYS A 681 17.17 23.34 4.36
CA LYS A 681 16.36 23.66 3.18
C LYS A 681 16.96 23.01 1.94
N THR A 682 16.08 22.57 1.05
CA THR A 682 16.44 22.04 -0.26
C THR A 682 16.78 23.18 -1.24
N TRP A 683 17.28 22.85 -2.43
CA TRP A 683 17.42 23.82 -3.51
C TRP A 683 16.06 24.29 -4.03
N SER A 684 15.07 23.40 -4.14
CA SER A 684 13.69 23.73 -4.48
C SER A 684 13.13 24.84 -3.57
N ALA A 685 13.20 24.65 -2.26
CA ALA A 685 12.76 25.63 -1.25
C ALA A 685 13.59 26.93 -1.19
N GLN A 686 14.65 27.03 -2.00
CA GLN A 686 15.51 28.20 -2.14
C GLN A 686 15.50 28.78 -3.57
N GLY A 687 14.55 28.34 -4.42
CA GLY A 687 14.34 28.88 -5.77
C GLY A 687 15.30 28.33 -6.83
N LEU A 688 15.94 27.18 -6.57
CA LEU A 688 16.96 26.57 -7.44
C LEU A 688 16.55 25.21 -8.04
N ARG A 689 15.26 24.85 -8.00
CA ARG A 689 14.70 23.56 -8.51
C ARG A 689 15.21 23.20 -9.92
N TYR A 690 15.31 24.17 -10.83
CA TYR A 690 15.71 23.97 -12.22
C TYR A 690 17.15 24.39 -12.53
N TYR A 691 17.95 24.74 -11.51
CA TYR A 691 19.34 25.14 -11.74
C TYR A 691 20.21 23.94 -12.11
N LYS A 692 20.95 24.06 -13.23
CA LYS A 692 21.93 23.08 -13.68
C LYS A 692 23.31 23.70 -13.83
N GLY A 693 24.31 23.00 -13.29
CA GLY A 693 25.70 23.41 -13.28
C GLY A 693 26.37 23.13 -11.94
N HIS A 694 27.42 23.90 -11.67
CA HIS A 694 28.25 23.82 -10.49
C HIS A 694 27.79 24.80 -9.42
N ALA A 695 27.80 24.37 -8.16
CA ALA A 695 27.59 25.18 -6.98
C ALA A 695 28.83 25.08 -6.08
N TRP A 696 29.54 26.20 -5.96
CA TRP A 696 30.74 26.32 -5.14
C TRP A 696 30.36 26.84 -3.77
N TYR A 697 30.44 25.97 -2.76
CA TYR A 697 30.18 26.30 -1.37
C TYR A 697 31.47 26.64 -0.65
N ARG A 698 31.41 27.62 0.25
CA ARG A 698 32.53 27.99 1.11
C ARG A 698 32.06 28.33 2.52
N THR A 699 32.73 27.75 3.50
CA THR A 699 32.58 28.08 4.92
C THR A 699 33.94 28.15 5.62
N THR A 700 33.94 28.59 6.86
CA THR A 700 35.13 28.63 7.72
C THR A 700 34.75 28.13 9.10
N ILE A 701 35.58 27.26 9.67
CA ILE A 701 35.36 26.66 10.98
C ILE A 701 36.65 26.62 11.78
N ASP A 702 36.56 26.85 13.08
CA ASP A 702 37.70 26.74 13.99
C ASP A 702 37.80 25.30 14.49
N ILE A 703 39.02 24.77 14.57
CA ILE A 703 39.29 23.43 15.09
C ILE A 703 40.19 23.57 16.31
N ALA A 704 39.74 23.09 17.46
CA ALA A 704 40.47 23.24 18.71
C ALA A 704 41.79 22.43 18.75
N GLU A 705 42.81 22.95 19.45
CA GLU A 705 44.12 22.27 19.63
C GLU A 705 44.02 20.90 20.31
N GLU A 706 42.97 20.66 21.11
CA GLU A 706 42.77 19.38 21.80
C GLU A 706 42.55 18.19 20.84
N PHE A 707 42.17 18.46 19.58
CA PHE A 707 42.03 17.44 18.56
C PHE A 707 43.33 17.13 17.81
N ASP A 708 44.45 17.85 18.08
CA ASP A 708 45.78 17.53 17.55
C ASP A 708 46.41 16.34 18.31
N THR A 709 45.80 15.17 18.13
CA THR A 709 46.22 13.93 18.81
C THR A 709 47.12 13.04 17.92
N GLY A 710 47.42 13.49 16.70
CA GLY A 710 48.08 12.69 15.66
C GLY A 710 47.19 11.60 15.03
N LYS A 711 45.91 11.55 15.38
CA LYS A 711 44.93 10.62 14.79
C LYS A 711 44.29 11.20 13.52
N PRO A 712 43.78 10.35 12.61
CA PRO A 712 43.16 10.83 11.37
C PRO A 712 41.94 11.71 11.64
N ILE A 713 41.79 12.74 10.80
CA ILE A 713 40.60 13.60 10.74
C ILE A 713 39.89 13.35 9.41
N ARG A 714 38.58 13.15 9.46
CA ARG A 714 37.74 12.92 8.28
C ARG A 714 36.71 14.04 8.15
N LEU A 715 36.46 14.47 6.92
CA LEU A 715 35.33 15.33 6.59
C LEU A 715 34.22 14.46 6.03
N TRP A 716 33.07 14.47 6.69
CA TRP A 716 31.91 13.67 6.37
C TRP A 716 30.73 14.55 5.98
N PHE A 717 30.03 14.17 4.91
CA PHE A 717 28.75 14.74 4.52
C PHE A 717 27.72 13.62 4.52
N SER A 718 26.62 13.78 5.23
CA SER A 718 25.54 12.79 5.22
C SER A 718 24.95 12.60 3.83
N SER A 719 24.83 13.70 3.06
CA SER A 719 24.36 13.67 1.68
C SER A 719 24.89 14.84 0.84
N ILE A 720 25.31 14.53 -0.37
CA ILE A 720 25.61 15.46 -1.46
C ILE A 720 25.00 14.87 -2.73
N ASP A 721 24.35 15.73 -3.50
CA ASP A 721 23.75 15.36 -4.77
C ASP A 721 24.78 15.21 -5.89
N GLU A 722 24.58 14.18 -6.72
CA GLU A 722 25.43 13.75 -7.84
C GLU A 722 26.94 13.57 -7.55
N THR A 723 27.72 14.66 -7.47
CA THR A 723 29.18 14.62 -7.33
C THR A 723 29.74 15.78 -6.50
N ALA A 724 30.85 15.53 -5.80
CA ALA A 724 31.53 16.54 -5.02
C ALA A 724 33.07 16.50 -5.17
N ARG A 725 33.70 17.67 -5.16
CA ARG A 725 35.14 17.87 -4.92
C ARG A 725 35.33 18.82 -3.75
N VAL A 726 36.34 18.56 -2.91
CA VAL A 726 36.47 19.26 -1.63
C VAL A 726 37.90 19.72 -1.40
N TRP A 727 38.04 20.93 -0.87
CA TRP A 727 39.32 21.51 -0.45
C TRP A 727 39.24 22.01 0.98
N ILE A 728 40.33 21.85 1.74
CA ILE A 728 40.54 22.55 3.02
C ILE A 728 41.84 23.33 2.93
N ASN A 729 41.80 24.62 3.27
CA ASN A 729 42.96 25.52 3.25
C ASN A 729 43.73 25.55 1.91
N GLY A 730 43.04 25.25 0.81
CA GLY A 730 43.59 25.20 -0.55
C GLY A 730 44.18 23.85 -0.96
N GLU A 731 44.14 22.84 -0.10
CA GLU A 731 44.53 21.46 -0.43
C GLU A 731 43.29 20.64 -0.78
N GLU A 732 43.32 19.96 -1.94
CA GLU A 732 42.23 19.09 -2.38
C GLU A 732 42.26 17.78 -1.59
N LEU A 733 41.13 17.39 -1.02
CA LEU A 733 41.04 16.20 -0.19
C LEU A 733 40.90 14.93 -1.05
N SER A 734 41.49 13.84 -0.57
CA SER A 734 41.31 12.52 -1.17
C SER A 734 39.99 11.91 -0.71
N LEU A 735 39.25 11.31 -1.65
CA LEU A 735 38.00 10.61 -1.36
C LEU A 735 38.28 9.28 -0.64
N VAL A 736 37.71 9.12 0.56
CA VAL A 736 37.75 7.87 1.34
C VAL A 736 36.55 7.00 1.00
N GLN A 737 35.37 7.62 0.92
CA GLN A 737 34.13 6.96 0.55
C GLN A 737 33.34 7.82 -0.42
N LYS A 738 33.09 7.27 -1.62
CA LYS A 738 32.11 7.85 -2.56
C LYS A 738 30.69 7.65 -2.01
N GLY A 739 29.95 8.75 -1.91
CA GLY A 739 28.52 8.75 -1.61
C GLY A 739 27.66 8.62 -2.88
N THR A 740 26.35 8.54 -2.69
CA THR A 740 25.35 8.39 -3.76
C THR A 740 24.08 9.11 -3.36
N GLY A 741 23.96 10.39 -3.73
CA GLY A 741 22.81 11.24 -3.40
C GLY A 741 22.36 11.04 -1.95
N LEU A 742 21.09 10.69 -1.78
CA LEU A 742 20.43 10.50 -0.49
C LEU A 742 20.65 9.12 0.13
N THR A 743 21.33 8.19 -0.55
CA THR A 743 21.38 6.77 -0.14
C THR A 743 22.71 6.35 0.49
N LYS A 744 23.74 7.17 0.39
CA LYS A 744 25.07 6.87 0.92
C LYS A 744 25.86 8.15 1.21
N PRO A 745 26.38 8.32 2.44
CA PRO A 745 27.22 9.45 2.80
C PRO A 745 28.56 9.53 2.05
N TRP A 746 29.11 10.73 1.98
CA TRP A 746 30.43 11.04 1.42
C TRP A 746 31.47 11.23 2.53
N GLU A 747 32.69 10.75 2.31
CA GLU A 747 33.80 10.94 3.26
C GLU A 747 35.13 11.23 2.57
N PHE A 748 35.85 12.20 3.11
CA PHE A 748 37.14 12.68 2.61
C PHE A 748 38.20 12.68 3.71
N ASP A 749 39.45 12.45 3.33
CA ASP A 749 40.59 12.56 4.24
C ASP A 749 40.96 14.02 4.44
N ALA A 750 40.66 14.56 5.62
CA ALA A 750 40.96 15.93 5.99
C ALA A 750 42.29 16.08 6.75
N THR A 751 42.90 14.97 7.16
CA THR A 751 44.12 14.91 7.96
C THR A 751 45.26 15.79 7.44
N PRO A 752 45.60 15.81 6.13
CA PRO A 752 46.76 16.58 5.67
C PRO A 752 46.52 18.10 5.63
N ALA A 753 45.25 18.53 5.61
CA ALA A 753 44.87 19.91 5.29
C ALA A 753 44.38 20.73 6.49
N VAL A 754 43.94 20.04 7.57
CA VAL A 754 43.43 20.67 8.79
C VAL A 754 44.55 21.35 9.58
N LYS A 755 44.24 22.52 10.14
CA LYS A 755 45.08 23.27 11.08
C LYS A 755 44.37 23.37 12.42
N PHE A 756 45.04 22.96 13.49
CA PHE A 756 44.51 23.06 14.85
C PHE A 756 44.84 24.42 15.47
N GLY A 757 43.93 24.96 16.27
CA GLY A 757 44.06 26.29 16.90
C GLY A 757 43.86 27.47 15.95
N GLU A 758 43.55 27.23 14.68
CA GLU A 758 43.38 28.24 13.64
C GLU A 758 42.06 28.04 12.85
N PRO A 759 41.54 29.09 12.19
CA PRO A 759 40.41 28.95 11.27
C PRO A 759 40.78 28.12 10.04
N ASN A 760 39.88 27.22 9.65
CA ASN A 760 40.02 26.35 8.47
C ASN A 760 38.99 26.73 7.41
N VAL A 761 39.45 27.07 6.21
CA VAL A 761 38.57 27.39 5.07
C VAL A 761 38.23 26.11 4.32
N ILE A 762 36.94 25.76 4.26
CA ILE A 762 36.43 24.59 3.54
C ILE A 762 35.72 25.07 2.27
N VAL A 763 36.05 24.46 1.13
CA VAL A 763 35.42 24.73 -0.16
C VAL A 763 34.93 23.42 -0.78
N VAL A 764 33.70 23.42 -1.30
CA VAL A 764 33.08 22.25 -1.96
C VAL A 764 32.54 22.68 -3.32
N ASP A 765 32.90 21.96 -4.37
CA ASP A 765 32.27 22.06 -5.69
C ASP A 765 31.29 20.90 -5.85
N VAL A 766 30.00 21.22 -5.89
CA VAL A 766 28.93 20.25 -6.18
C VAL A 766 28.42 20.49 -7.59
N ARG A 767 28.34 19.44 -8.40
CA ARG A 767 27.82 19.50 -9.77
C ARG A 767 26.42 18.89 -9.81
N ASN A 768 25.49 19.54 -10.49
CA ASN A 768 24.11 19.10 -10.75
C ASN A 768 23.85 19.17 -12.27
N GLU A 769 23.84 18.03 -12.96
CA GLU A 769 23.69 17.92 -14.42
C GLU A 769 22.41 17.25 -14.89
N ASP A 770 21.89 16.29 -14.12
CA ASP A 770 20.70 15.54 -14.49
C ASP A 770 19.49 16.12 -13.74
N ILE A 771 18.33 16.14 -14.39
CA ILE A 771 17.11 16.56 -13.71
C ILE A 771 16.63 15.40 -12.85
N ASP A 772 16.84 15.52 -11.55
CA ASP A 772 16.03 14.76 -10.62
C ASP A 772 14.61 15.35 -10.57
N GLU A 773 13.64 14.46 -10.45
CA GLU A 773 12.22 14.76 -10.31
C GLU A 773 11.86 15.43 -8.97
N LEU A 774 12.83 15.54 -8.06
CA LEU A 774 12.64 15.96 -6.68
C LEU A 774 12.92 17.47 -6.54
N GLY A 775 13.73 18.07 -7.40
CA GLY A 775 14.26 19.41 -7.17
C GLY A 775 15.27 19.43 -6.01
N THR A 776 15.92 18.29 -5.76
CA THR A 776 17.07 18.18 -4.87
C THR A 776 18.32 18.73 -5.55
N GLY A 777 19.36 19.01 -4.76
CA GLY A 777 20.59 19.58 -5.29
C GLY A 777 21.56 20.07 -4.24
N GLY A 778 22.85 20.04 -4.58
CA GLY A 778 23.90 20.60 -3.73
C GLY A 778 24.28 19.70 -2.56
N ILE A 779 24.74 20.32 -1.47
CA ILE A 779 24.83 19.65 -0.17
C ILE A 779 23.40 19.59 0.37
N MET A 780 22.97 18.40 0.81
CA MET A 780 21.57 18.13 1.19
C MET A 780 21.42 17.61 2.62
N GLY A 781 22.51 17.49 3.36
CA GLY A 781 22.51 16.96 4.71
C GLY A 781 23.69 17.46 5.54
N PRO A 782 23.63 17.30 6.89
CA PRO A 782 24.64 17.81 7.79
C PRO A 782 26.04 17.33 7.46
N ALA A 783 27.02 18.21 7.68
CA ALA A 783 28.42 17.94 7.44
C ALA A 783 29.24 18.18 8.71
N MET A 784 30.26 17.36 8.95
CA MET A 784 31.11 17.47 10.12
C MET A 784 32.53 16.99 9.86
N LEU A 785 33.46 17.54 10.63
CA LEU A 785 34.77 16.94 10.84
C LEU A 785 34.71 16.01 12.06
N TRP A 786 35.32 14.84 11.96
CA TRP A 786 35.37 13.88 13.07
C TRP A 786 36.74 13.20 13.15
N GLN A 787 37.13 12.80 14.37
CA GLN A 787 38.41 12.16 14.63
C GLN A 787 38.25 10.64 14.71
N VAL A 788 39.05 9.93 13.94
CA VAL A 788 39.04 8.46 13.89
C VAL A 788 39.86 7.92 15.06
N ASN A 789 39.17 7.63 16.16
CA ASN A 789 39.74 6.98 17.33
C ASN A 789 39.73 5.45 17.21
N THR A 790 38.70 4.94 16.53
CA THR A 790 38.52 3.53 16.15
C THR A 790 38.04 3.51 14.69
N GLU A 791 38.72 2.76 13.84
CA GLU A 791 38.32 2.59 12.43
C GLU A 791 36.91 2.02 12.33
N LEU A 792 36.13 2.52 11.38
CA LEU A 792 34.77 2.03 11.13
C LEU A 792 34.82 0.66 10.48
N ASP A 793 33.90 -0.22 10.91
CA ASP A 793 33.68 -1.49 10.24
C ASP A 793 32.68 -1.30 9.10
N TYR A 794 33.10 -1.66 7.89
CA TYR A 794 32.28 -1.62 6.69
C TYR A 794 31.98 -3.01 6.12
N LEU A 795 32.51 -4.07 6.73
CA LEU A 795 32.31 -5.44 6.28
C LEU A 795 31.08 -5.99 7.01
N PRO A 796 30.03 -6.41 6.28
CA PRO A 796 28.88 -7.01 6.91
C PRO A 796 29.18 -8.43 7.43
N PRO A 797 28.44 -8.90 8.46
CA PRO A 797 28.44 -10.30 8.86
C PRO A 797 28.15 -11.24 7.69
N ALA A 798 28.67 -12.46 7.75
CA ALA A 798 28.24 -13.52 6.86
C ALA A 798 26.72 -13.78 6.99
N ASP A 799 26.10 -14.29 5.92
CA ASP A 799 24.67 -14.64 5.94
C ASP A 799 24.37 -15.73 6.99
N VAL A 800 23.28 -15.55 7.72
CA VAL A 800 22.84 -16.48 8.76
C VAL A 800 22.43 -17.83 8.15
N LYS A 801 22.81 -18.93 8.80
CA LYS A 801 22.54 -20.30 8.35
C LYS A 801 21.78 -21.10 9.41
N ASN A 802 21.23 -22.24 8.98
CA ASN A 802 20.55 -23.22 9.84
C ASN A 802 19.40 -22.63 10.67
N LEU A 803 18.65 -21.68 10.09
CA LEU A 803 17.41 -21.20 10.67
C LEU A 803 16.41 -22.36 10.79
N LYS A 804 15.87 -22.55 12.00
CA LYS A 804 14.87 -23.58 12.33
C LYS A 804 13.75 -22.94 13.13
N ALA A 805 12.52 -23.35 12.86
CA ALA A 805 11.34 -22.98 13.63
C ALA A 805 10.67 -24.28 14.09
N VAL A 806 10.51 -24.43 15.41
CA VAL A 806 9.95 -25.65 16.01
C VAL A 806 8.88 -25.26 17.01
N HIS A 807 7.70 -25.87 16.90
CA HIS A 807 6.63 -25.71 17.87
C HIS A 807 7.06 -26.23 19.25
N ILE A 808 6.67 -25.53 20.32
CA ILE A 808 6.86 -26.02 21.68
C ILE A 808 5.60 -26.80 22.11
N PRO A 809 5.68 -28.13 22.30
CA PRO A 809 4.52 -28.96 22.61
C PRO A 809 3.71 -28.47 23.81
N GLY A 810 2.38 -28.46 23.69
CA GLY A 810 1.46 -28.03 24.76
C GLY A 810 1.28 -26.52 24.89
N THR A 811 1.75 -25.73 23.92
CA THR A 811 1.69 -24.27 23.93
C THR A 811 1.28 -23.70 22.57
N THR A 812 0.98 -22.40 22.50
CA THR A 812 0.78 -21.65 21.23
C THR A 812 2.07 -20.96 20.77
N THR A 813 3.24 -21.54 21.08
CA THR A 813 4.54 -20.89 20.90
C THR A 813 5.47 -21.66 19.95
N VAL A 814 6.31 -20.92 19.24
CA VAL A 814 7.33 -21.45 18.31
C VAL A 814 8.69 -20.95 18.76
N LYS A 815 9.63 -21.88 18.95
CA LYS A 815 11.03 -21.57 19.15
C LYS A 815 11.74 -21.48 17.81
N VAL A 816 12.32 -20.31 17.53
CA VAL A 816 13.11 -20.04 16.33
C VAL A 816 14.59 -19.96 16.71
N THR A 817 15.47 -20.69 16.03
CA THR A 817 16.91 -20.73 16.32
C THR A 817 17.74 -20.72 15.04
N TRP A 818 18.97 -20.20 15.13
CA TRP A 818 19.92 -20.15 14.02
C TRP A 818 21.38 -20.17 14.50
N ASP A 819 22.31 -20.37 13.58
CA ASP A 819 23.75 -20.32 13.88
C ASP A 819 24.25 -18.87 13.94
N ILE A 820 25.21 -18.61 14.82
CA ILE A 820 25.94 -17.33 14.88
C ILE A 820 26.87 -17.27 13.66
N PRO A 821 26.68 -16.32 12.72
CA PRO A 821 27.58 -16.19 11.57
C PRO A 821 28.92 -15.58 11.97
N ALA A 822 29.94 -15.78 11.12
CA ALA A 822 31.24 -15.16 11.30
C ALA A 822 31.21 -13.68 10.88
N ASP A 823 32.01 -12.88 11.57
CA ASP A 823 32.20 -11.45 11.32
C ASP A 823 33.59 -11.00 11.83
N ASN A 824 34.14 -9.91 11.29
CA ASN A 824 35.46 -9.39 11.66
C ASN A 824 35.47 -8.61 12.98
N THR A 825 34.36 -8.00 13.38
CA THR A 825 34.23 -7.30 14.68
C THR A 825 33.28 -7.99 15.65
N GLY A 826 32.52 -8.97 15.16
CA GLY A 826 31.65 -9.84 15.95
C GLY A 826 30.18 -9.46 15.80
N VAL A 827 29.31 -10.46 15.85
CA VAL A 827 27.85 -10.29 15.76
C VAL A 827 27.28 -9.87 17.11
N THR A 828 26.53 -8.77 17.14
CA THR A 828 25.90 -8.23 18.35
C THR A 828 24.38 -8.38 18.37
N GLY A 829 23.77 -8.61 17.21
CA GLY A 829 22.33 -8.80 17.12
C GLY A 829 21.87 -9.45 15.83
N TYR A 830 20.57 -9.64 15.73
CA TYR A 830 19.90 -10.28 14.61
C TYR A 830 18.58 -9.58 14.32
N GLN A 831 18.29 -9.34 13.04
CA GLN A 831 16.97 -8.95 12.56
C GLN A 831 16.23 -10.19 12.08
N LEU A 832 15.31 -10.68 12.90
CA LEU A 832 14.40 -11.77 12.55
C LEU A 832 13.13 -11.18 11.93
N GLU A 833 12.70 -11.71 10.80
CA GLU A 833 11.42 -11.40 10.18
C GLU A 833 10.51 -12.61 10.21
N MET A 834 9.35 -12.44 10.82
CA MET A 834 8.19 -13.33 10.73
C MET A 834 7.43 -12.96 9.47
N LEU A 835 6.92 -13.94 8.74
CA LEU A 835 6.29 -13.75 7.44
C LEU A 835 4.92 -14.42 7.43
N ASN A 836 4.01 -13.84 6.65
CA ASN A 836 2.72 -14.44 6.35
C ASN A 836 2.88 -15.78 5.61
N ARG A 837 1.80 -16.57 5.57
CA ARG A 837 1.68 -17.76 4.71
C ARG A 837 2.05 -17.42 3.26
N GLU A 838 2.54 -18.41 2.53
CA GLU A 838 3.05 -18.20 1.17
C GLU A 838 2.07 -17.48 0.25
N SER A 839 0.79 -17.84 0.26
CA SER A 839 -0.26 -17.23 -0.58
C SER A 839 -0.59 -15.77 -0.29
N VAL A 840 -0.27 -15.29 0.91
CA VAL A 840 -0.49 -13.89 1.31
C VAL A 840 0.77 -13.07 1.07
N GLY A 841 1.95 -13.69 1.19
CA GLY A 841 3.22 -13.01 0.97
C GLY A 841 3.60 -12.03 2.09
N GLY A 842 4.92 -11.80 2.20
CA GLY A 842 5.45 -10.69 2.99
C GLY A 842 5.63 -10.88 4.50
N VAL A 843 6.17 -9.86 5.17
CA VAL A 843 6.59 -9.85 6.60
C VAL A 843 5.40 -9.52 7.50
N LEU A 844 5.12 -10.42 8.44
CA LEU A 844 4.15 -10.22 9.53
C LEU A 844 4.77 -9.51 10.75
N GLY A 845 6.08 -9.38 10.82
CA GLY A 845 6.72 -8.53 11.82
C GLY A 845 8.22 -8.74 11.85
N SER A 846 8.96 -7.72 12.27
CA SER A 846 10.40 -7.79 12.47
C SER A 846 10.77 -7.58 13.94
N VAL A 847 11.73 -8.36 14.43
CA VAL A 847 12.29 -8.24 15.78
C VAL A 847 13.80 -8.18 15.72
N ILE A 848 14.38 -7.24 16.47
CA ILE A 848 15.81 -7.21 16.75
C ILE A 848 16.07 -7.95 18.06
N THR A 849 16.90 -8.99 18.02
CA THR A 849 17.32 -9.75 19.21
C THR A 849 18.84 -9.79 19.32
N THR A 850 19.36 -9.80 20.53
CA THR A 850 20.80 -9.97 20.82
C THR A 850 21.20 -11.43 20.97
N THR A 851 20.24 -12.35 20.97
CA THR A 851 20.44 -13.80 21.07
C THR A 851 20.18 -14.49 19.74
N ASN A 852 20.82 -15.63 19.49
CA ASN A 852 20.58 -16.45 18.28
C ASN A 852 19.33 -17.36 18.39
N GLU A 853 18.39 -16.95 19.22
CA GLU A 853 17.10 -17.59 19.42
C GLU A 853 16.02 -16.54 19.68
N TYR A 854 14.79 -16.87 19.29
CA TYR A 854 13.58 -16.08 19.52
C TYR A 854 12.39 -17.00 19.82
N ILE A 855 11.48 -16.54 20.68
CA ILE A 855 10.23 -17.25 21.00
C ILE A 855 9.07 -16.46 20.42
N ASP A 856 8.44 -16.99 19.38
CA ASP A 856 7.19 -16.47 18.84
C ASP A 856 6.01 -17.06 19.63
N THR A 857 4.97 -16.27 19.85
CA THR A 857 3.80 -16.64 20.67
C THR A 857 2.51 -16.27 19.96
N GLY A 858 1.41 -16.98 20.27
CA GLY A 858 0.09 -16.66 19.69
C GLY A 858 -0.19 -17.35 18.36
N MET A 859 0.42 -18.52 18.11
CA MET A 859 0.00 -19.39 17.01
C MET A 859 -1.42 -19.91 17.26
N GLU A 860 -2.25 -19.93 16.20
CA GLU A 860 -3.59 -20.54 16.22
C GLU A 860 -3.64 -21.83 15.38
N PRO A 861 -4.54 -22.79 15.67
CA PRO A 861 -4.70 -23.99 14.85
C PRO A 861 -5.01 -23.63 13.39
N GLY A 862 -4.29 -24.24 12.46
CA GLY A 862 -4.32 -23.95 11.03
C GLY A 862 -3.36 -22.84 10.57
N MET A 863 -2.69 -22.13 11.50
CA MET A 863 -1.77 -21.05 11.16
C MET A 863 -0.44 -21.56 10.62
N GLU A 864 -0.01 -21.00 9.49
CA GLU A 864 1.35 -21.14 8.95
C GLU A 864 2.16 -19.89 9.28
N ARG A 865 3.39 -20.09 9.78
CA ARG A 865 4.41 -19.04 9.92
C ARG A 865 5.63 -19.39 9.11
N ARG A 866 6.24 -18.37 8.51
CA ARG A 866 7.59 -18.48 7.93
C ARG A 866 8.51 -17.46 8.59
N TYR A 867 9.80 -17.77 8.67
CA TYR A 867 10.80 -16.91 9.30
C TYR A 867 12.02 -16.76 8.40
N ARG A 868 12.68 -15.60 8.43
CA ARG A 868 14.02 -15.37 7.87
C ARG A 868 14.81 -14.43 8.77
N VAL A 869 16.14 -14.50 8.78
CA VAL A 869 16.96 -13.70 9.69
C VAL A 869 18.22 -13.13 9.03
N LYS A 870 18.65 -11.94 9.45
CA LYS A 870 19.96 -11.32 9.18
C LYS A 870 20.74 -11.11 10.47
N ALA A 871 22.06 -11.16 10.42
CA ALA A 871 22.91 -10.77 11.55
C ALA A 871 23.32 -9.30 11.46
N ILE A 872 23.67 -8.73 12.60
CA ILE A 872 24.10 -7.34 12.81
C ILE A 872 25.43 -7.38 13.58
N ASP A 873 26.48 -6.77 13.07
CA ASP A 873 27.79 -6.68 13.74
C ASP A 873 27.86 -5.55 14.79
N THR A 874 29.05 -5.31 15.35
CA THR A 874 29.31 -4.18 16.26
C THR A 874 29.29 -2.81 15.56
N GLY A 875 29.54 -2.77 14.25
CA GLY A 875 29.41 -1.59 13.41
C GLY A 875 27.96 -1.25 13.08
N GLY A 876 27.01 -2.19 13.23
CA GLY A 876 25.64 -2.06 12.75
C GLY A 876 25.43 -2.50 11.30
N ASN A 877 26.45 -3.09 10.65
CA ASN A 877 26.27 -3.66 9.31
C ASN A 877 25.41 -4.92 9.39
N LYS A 878 24.52 -5.09 8.42
CA LYS A 878 23.65 -6.27 8.30
C LYS A 878 24.21 -7.24 7.26
N SER A 879 24.00 -8.55 7.48
CA SER A 879 24.26 -9.57 6.44
C SER A 879 23.66 -9.15 5.09
N VAL A 880 24.37 -9.46 4.00
CA VAL A 880 23.95 -9.09 2.64
C VAL A 880 22.60 -9.71 2.32
N ASN A 881 22.44 -11.01 2.57
CA ASN A 881 21.20 -11.74 2.33
C ASN A 881 20.56 -12.19 3.65
N TYR A 882 19.24 -12.42 3.59
CA TYR A 882 18.56 -13.18 4.64
C TYR A 882 18.95 -14.66 4.57
N SER A 883 18.77 -15.35 5.69
CA SER A 883 18.80 -16.82 5.72
C SER A 883 17.75 -17.43 4.79
N ALA A 884 17.89 -18.72 4.48
CA ALA A 884 16.78 -19.52 3.95
C ALA A 884 15.58 -19.50 4.92
N TYR A 885 14.37 -19.64 4.38
CA TYR A 885 13.14 -19.63 5.19
C TYR A 885 13.05 -20.87 6.08
N ALA A 886 12.69 -20.67 7.35
CA ALA A 886 12.13 -21.74 8.18
C ALA A 886 10.60 -21.63 8.16
N ARG A 887 9.88 -22.76 8.11
CA ARG A 887 8.42 -22.81 8.08
C ARG A 887 7.91 -23.67 9.23
N VAL A 888 6.77 -23.30 9.82
CA VAL A 888 6.06 -24.09 10.83
C VAL A 888 4.56 -23.90 10.63
N THR A 889 3.81 -24.99 10.69
CA THR A 889 2.34 -24.97 10.55
C THR A 889 1.72 -25.71 11.73
N MET A 890 0.74 -25.10 12.39
CA MET A 890 0.05 -25.73 13.52
C MET A 890 -1.20 -26.47 13.04
N ASN A 891 -1.07 -27.70 12.55
CA ASN A 891 -2.21 -28.46 12.02
C ASN A 891 -3.03 -29.12 13.15
N PRO A 892 -4.37 -28.91 13.23
CA PRO A 892 -5.20 -29.64 14.18
C PRO A 892 -5.33 -31.13 13.79
N PRO A 893 -5.60 -32.03 14.76
CA PRO A 893 -5.97 -33.41 14.46
C PRO A 893 -7.30 -33.47 13.69
N SER A 894 -7.51 -34.52 12.90
CA SER A 894 -8.78 -34.72 12.18
C SER A 894 -9.97 -34.86 13.13
N THR A 895 -11.13 -34.33 12.70
CA THR A 895 -12.40 -34.43 13.42
C THR A 895 -12.74 -35.88 13.72
N VAL A 896 -13.16 -36.15 14.95
CA VAL A 896 -13.53 -37.51 15.38
C VAL A 896 -14.78 -37.97 14.63
N THR A 897 -14.69 -39.14 13.98
CA THR A 897 -15.81 -39.78 13.28
C THR A 897 -16.25 -41.06 13.98
N GLY A 898 -17.39 -41.61 13.55
CA GLY A 898 -17.84 -42.93 13.99
C GLY A 898 -18.25 -43.01 15.47
N LEU A 899 -18.59 -41.88 16.11
CA LEU A 899 -19.09 -41.87 17.50
C LEU A 899 -20.31 -42.79 17.61
N LYS A 900 -20.26 -43.72 18.55
CA LYS A 900 -21.30 -44.72 18.85
C LYS A 900 -21.50 -44.77 20.35
N VAL A 901 -22.76 -44.92 20.76
CA VAL A 901 -23.15 -45.08 22.16
C VAL A 901 -24.06 -46.29 22.27
N LYS A 902 -23.69 -47.25 23.11
CA LYS A 902 -24.49 -48.47 23.36
C LYS A 902 -24.68 -48.65 24.87
N GLN A 903 -25.92 -48.84 25.31
CA GLN A 903 -26.22 -49.16 26.71
C GLN A 903 -25.72 -50.58 27.03
N THR A 904 -24.95 -50.71 28.11
CA THR A 904 -24.32 -51.98 28.53
C THR A 904 -24.94 -52.58 29.78
N SER A 905 -25.55 -51.76 30.63
CA SER A 905 -26.34 -52.17 31.81
C SER A 905 -27.50 -51.17 32.04
N ALA A 906 -28.31 -51.39 33.09
CA ALA A 906 -29.36 -50.45 33.49
C ALA A 906 -28.85 -49.03 33.81
N ASP A 907 -27.55 -48.89 34.12
CA ASP A 907 -26.92 -47.65 34.58
C ASP A 907 -25.62 -47.25 33.84
N GLN A 908 -25.21 -48.00 32.80
CA GLN A 908 -23.97 -47.78 32.06
C GLN A 908 -24.16 -47.72 30.54
N VAL A 909 -23.33 -46.90 29.90
CA VAL A 909 -23.17 -46.84 28.44
C VAL A 909 -21.70 -46.95 28.06
N TYR A 910 -21.43 -47.72 27.00
CA TYR A 910 -20.15 -47.75 26.30
C TYR A 910 -20.18 -46.77 25.13
N ILE A 911 -19.18 -45.91 25.08
CA ILE A 911 -19.02 -44.85 24.10
C ILE A 911 -17.73 -45.11 23.35
N SER A 912 -17.76 -45.18 22.03
CA SER A 912 -16.56 -45.38 21.22
C SER A 912 -16.61 -44.58 19.93
N TRP A 913 -15.44 -44.33 19.35
CA TRP A 913 -15.29 -43.59 18.09
C TRP A 913 -14.08 -44.11 17.30
N ASP A 914 -13.99 -43.71 16.03
CA ASP A 914 -12.86 -44.05 15.18
C ASP A 914 -11.63 -43.22 15.59
N PRO A 915 -10.40 -43.78 15.57
CA PRO A 915 -9.20 -43.01 15.89
C PRO A 915 -8.98 -41.84 14.92
N SER A 916 -8.70 -40.65 15.46
CA SER A 916 -8.27 -39.51 14.66
C SER A 916 -6.83 -39.65 14.17
N THR A 917 -6.50 -38.93 13.10
CA THR A 917 -5.17 -38.81 12.49
C THR A 917 -4.59 -37.42 12.68
N VAL A 918 -3.27 -37.31 12.62
CA VAL A 918 -2.50 -36.05 12.65
C VAL A 918 -1.58 -35.99 11.42
N TYR A 919 -1.21 -34.78 11.02
CA TYR A 919 -0.14 -34.58 10.05
C TYR A 919 1.24 -34.83 10.70
N GLU A 920 2.25 -35.04 9.86
CA GLU A 920 3.62 -35.44 10.21
C GLU A 920 4.17 -34.79 11.52
N ASP A 921 5.00 -35.56 12.24
CA ASP A 921 5.68 -35.21 13.50
C ASP A 921 4.84 -35.14 14.81
N PHE A 922 3.53 -35.42 14.77
CA PHE A 922 2.68 -35.48 15.97
C PHE A 922 2.01 -36.85 16.19
N GLU A 923 1.43 -37.07 17.39
CA GLU A 923 0.61 -38.25 17.74
C GLU A 923 -0.70 -37.80 18.42
N ILE A 924 -1.73 -38.67 18.47
CA ILE A 924 -2.94 -38.40 19.27
C ILE A 924 -2.62 -38.62 20.76
N ALA A 925 -2.69 -37.57 21.57
CA ALA A 925 -2.52 -37.64 23.02
C ALA A 925 -3.79 -38.10 23.75
N GLY A 926 -4.97 -37.87 23.17
CA GLY A 926 -6.23 -38.32 23.75
C GLY A 926 -7.45 -37.64 23.13
N TYR A 927 -8.55 -37.65 23.87
CA TYR A 927 -9.86 -37.16 23.43
C TYR A 927 -10.58 -36.47 24.58
N SER A 928 -11.37 -35.45 24.24
CA SER A 928 -12.29 -34.76 25.16
C SER A 928 -13.72 -35.12 24.80
N LEU A 929 -14.34 -35.98 25.61
CA LEU A 929 -15.72 -36.42 25.49
C LEU A 929 -16.62 -35.52 26.34
N GLU A 930 -17.60 -34.88 25.72
CA GLU A 930 -18.60 -34.07 26.42
C GLU A 930 -19.92 -34.81 26.57
N VAL A 931 -20.44 -34.81 27.79
CA VAL A 931 -21.77 -35.29 28.14
C VAL A 931 -22.70 -34.08 28.25
N LEU A 932 -23.74 -34.07 27.42
CA LEU A 932 -24.65 -32.93 27.29
C LEU A 932 -26.03 -33.26 27.88
N ASN A 933 -26.70 -32.24 28.42
CA ASN A 933 -28.10 -32.36 28.88
C ASN A 933 -29.10 -32.38 27.69
N GLN A 934 -30.33 -32.81 27.97
CA GLN A 934 -31.42 -32.82 26.99
C GLN A 934 -32.00 -31.41 26.73
N SER A 935 -32.00 -30.52 27.73
CA SER A 935 -32.49 -29.13 27.59
C SER A 935 -31.85 -28.14 28.59
N PRO A 936 -31.52 -26.89 28.19
CA PRO A 936 -31.58 -26.39 26.81
C PRO A 936 -30.55 -27.12 25.92
N PRO A 937 -30.74 -27.14 24.59
CA PRO A 937 -29.86 -27.86 23.68
C PRO A 937 -28.43 -27.28 23.74
N GLY A 938 -27.53 -27.90 24.49
CA GLY A 938 -26.10 -27.59 24.45
C GLY A 938 -25.41 -27.40 25.80
N GLY A 939 -26.12 -27.51 26.93
CA GLY A 939 -25.48 -27.44 28.25
C GLY A 939 -24.55 -28.65 28.47
N VAL A 940 -23.24 -28.39 28.55
CA VAL A 940 -22.21 -29.37 28.94
C VAL A 940 -22.37 -29.68 30.42
N LEU A 941 -22.69 -30.94 30.75
CA LEU A 941 -22.79 -31.43 32.12
C LEU A 941 -21.41 -31.85 32.66
N GLU A 942 -20.62 -32.48 31.80
CA GLU A 942 -19.32 -33.03 32.15
C GLU A 942 -18.44 -33.11 30.91
N THR A 943 -17.15 -32.82 31.09
CA THR A 943 -16.11 -33.01 30.08
C THR A 943 -15.09 -34.01 30.60
N ILE A 944 -14.96 -35.12 29.89
CA ILE A 944 -14.18 -36.29 30.27
C ILE A 944 -12.96 -36.39 29.36
N LYS A 945 -11.77 -36.53 29.93
CA LYS A 945 -10.55 -36.84 29.16
C LYS A 945 -10.36 -38.34 29.04
N SER A 946 -10.18 -38.84 27.83
CA SER A 946 -9.81 -40.24 27.56
C SER A 946 -8.49 -40.30 26.81
N THR A 947 -7.59 -41.21 27.18
CA THR A 947 -6.34 -41.48 26.44
C THR A 947 -6.52 -42.54 25.34
N THR A 948 -7.73 -43.09 25.21
CA THR A 948 -8.11 -44.08 24.19
C THR A 948 -9.35 -43.61 23.44
N ASN A 949 -9.69 -44.27 22.33
CA ASN A 949 -10.85 -43.93 21.50
C ASN A 949 -12.19 -44.54 22.01
N ALA A 950 -12.28 -44.82 23.31
CA ALA A 950 -13.48 -45.33 23.95
C ALA A 950 -13.57 -44.89 25.43
N TYR A 951 -14.77 -44.94 26.00
CA TYR A 951 -15.05 -44.62 27.39
C TYR A 951 -16.33 -45.32 27.89
N ILE A 952 -16.38 -45.70 29.17
CA ILE A 952 -17.60 -46.20 29.84
C ILE A 952 -18.12 -45.17 30.83
N LEU A 953 -19.32 -44.66 30.59
CA LEU A 953 -20.00 -43.77 31.51
C LEU A 953 -20.99 -44.57 32.36
N SER A 954 -20.90 -44.40 33.68
CA SER A 954 -21.73 -45.11 34.69
C SER A 954 -22.61 -44.14 35.48
N GLY A 955 -23.54 -44.66 36.29
CA GLY A 955 -24.38 -43.86 37.19
C GLY A 955 -25.57 -43.19 36.50
N LEU A 956 -25.94 -43.64 35.32
CA LEU A 956 -27.11 -43.16 34.59
C LEU A 956 -28.39 -43.83 35.14
N GLN A 957 -29.52 -43.13 35.08
CA GLN A 957 -30.81 -43.66 35.56
C GLN A 957 -31.71 -44.09 34.38
N PRO A 958 -32.55 -45.12 34.53
CA PRO A 958 -33.54 -45.48 33.52
C PRO A 958 -34.46 -44.30 33.15
N GLY A 959 -34.81 -44.20 31.86
CA GLY A 959 -35.57 -43.07 31.31
C GLY A 959 -34.75 -41.79 31.07
N MET A 960 -33.50 -41.74 31.53
CA MET A 960 -32.64 -40.58 31.32
C MET A 960 -32.11 -40.52 29.88
N THR A 961 -32.22 -39.36 29.25
CA THR A 961 -31.62 -39.08 27.94
C THR A 961 -30.31 -38.32 28.10
N ARG A 962 -29.28 -38.75 27.37
CA ARG A 962 -27.98 -38.06 27.28
C ARG A 962 -27.53 -37.93 25.83
N ARG A 963 -26.79 -36.86 25.56
CA ARG A 963 -26.18 -36.59 24.26
C ARG A 963 -24.67 -36.50 24.43
N PHE A 964 -23.91 -36.95 23.44
CA PHE A 964 -22.47 -37.05 23.50
C PHE A 964 -21.84 -36.45 22.24
N ARG A 965 -20.71 -35.78 22.41
CA ARG A 965 -19.83 -35.34 21.33
C ARG A 965 -18.38 -35.39 21.80
N VAL A 966 -17.44 -35.60 20.89
CA VAL A 966 -16.02 -35.78 21.26
C VAL A 966 -15.11 -34.99 20.34
N LYS A 967 -14.01 -34.46 20.89
CA LYS A 967 -12.89 -33.87 20.15
C LYS A 967 -11.62 -34.68 20.36
N ALA A 968 -10.78 -34.75 19.34
CA ALA A 968 -9.43 -35.30 19.46
C ALA A 968 -8.46 -34.25 20.01
N ILE A 969 -7.40 -34.71 20.69
CA ILE A 969 -6.31 -33.90 21.22
C ILE A 969 -4.99 -34.55 20.80
N ASP A 970 -4.09 -33.81 20.16
CA ASP A 970 -2.76 -34.30 19.80
C ASP A 970 -1.71 -34.05 20.91
N THR A 971 -0.49 -34.54 20.72
CA THR A 971 0.65 -34.36 21.64
C THR A 971 1.13 -32.90 21.75
N ALA A 972 0.74 -32.05 20.81
CA ALA A 972 0.94 -30.60 20.87
C ALA A 972 -0.17 -29.88 21.65
N GLY A 973 -1.27 -30.56 21.99
CA GLY A 973 -2.43 -30.01 22.69
C GLY A 973 -3.49 -29.42 21.77
N ASN A 974 -3.35 -29.54 20.45
CA ASN A 974 -4.34 -29.04 19.49
C ASN A 974 -5.60 -29.90 19.56
N MET A 975 -6.77 -29.26 19.49
CA MET A 975 -8.04 -29.95 19.40
C MET A 975 -8.53 -30.02 17.95
N SER A 976 -9.28 -31.06 17.58
CA SER A 976 -9.93 -31.10 16.27
C SER A 976 -10.85 -29.89 16.07
N ALA A 977 -10.90 -29.36 14.84
CA ALA A 977 -11.64 -28.14 14.51
C ALA A 977 -13.10 -28.23 14.98
N ASP A 978 -13.76 -29.33 14.61
CA ASP A 978 -15.12 -29.64 15.02
C ASP A 978 -15.17 -30.76 16.08
N TYR A 979 -16.31 -30.83 16.77
CA TYR A 979 -16.69 -32.04 17.49
C TYR A 979 -17.19 -33.10 16.50
N SER A 980 -17.18 -34.36 16.93
CA SER A 980 -17.96 -35.40 16.27
C SER A 980 -19.45 -35.00 16.15
N ALA A 981 -20.17 -35.65 15.23
CA ALA A 981 -21.63 -35.61 15.24
C ALA A 981 -22.18 -35.99 16.63
N VAL A 982 -23.24 -35.30 17.07
CA VAL A 982 -23.85 -35.55 18.37
C VAL A 982 -24.65 -36.84 18.33
N VAL A 983 -24.38 -37.77 19.26
CA VAL A 983 -25.13 -39.04 19.41
C VAL A 983 -25.94 -39.01 20.69
N GLN A 984 -27.20 -39.45 20.63
CA GLN A 984 -28.10 -39.50 21.79
C GLN A 984 -28.47 -40.93 22.17
N ILE A 985 -28.70 -41.15 23.46
CA ILE A 985 -29.24 -42.41 23.99
C ILE A 985 -30.24 -42.13 25.11
N THR A 986 -31.30 -42.94 25.18
CA THR A 986 -32.25 -42.96 26.31
C THR A 986 -32.13 -44.29 27.03
N MET A 987 -31.89 -44.26 28.34
CA MET A 987 -31.66 -45.46 29.14
C MET A 987 -32.94 -46.30 29.28
N SER A 988 -32.84 -47.61 29.05
CA SER A 988 -33.90 -48.60 29.25
C SER A 988 -33.65 -49.47 30.48
N GLU A 989 -34.72 -49.90 31.19
CA GLU A 989 -34.61 -50.91 32.27
C GLU A 989 -34.40 -52.34 31.71
N ASN A 990 -34.81 -52.57 30.46
CA ASN A 990 -34.70 -53.87 29.81
C ASN A 990 -33.48 -53.91 28.88
N VAL A 991 -32.32 -54.23 29.43
CA VAL A 991 -31.07 -54.42 28.67
C VAL A 991 -30.75 -55.90 28.60
N THR A 992 -30.56 -56.43 27.40
CA THR A 992 -30.04 -57.79 27.23
C THR A 992 -28.56 -57.78 27.61
N PRO A 993 -28.11 -58.60 28.58
CA PRO A 993 -26.69 -58.66 28.94
C PRO A 993 -25.85 -59.06 27.73
N ALA A 994 -24.71 -58.41 27.55
CA ALA A 994 -23.77 -58.74 26.49
C ALA A 994 -23.22 -60.16 26.65
N GLY A 995 -22.89 -60.80 25.53
CA GLY A 995 -22.15 -62.06 25.55
C GLY A 995 -20.72 -61.88 26.06
N PRO A 996 -20.06 -62.96 26.54
CA PRO A 996 -18.63 -62.89 26.86
C PRO A 996 -17.81 -62.50 25.61
N PRO A 997 -16.68 -61.77 25.76
CA PRO A 997 -15.79 -61.46 24.65
C PRO A 997 -15.32 -62.73 23.92
N THR A 998 -15.06 -62.63 22.63
CA THR A 998 -14.44 -63.71 21.88
C THR A 998 -13.00 -63.94 22.35
N THR A 999 -12.53 -65.19 22.30
CA THR A 999 -11.11 -65.48 22.54
C THR A 999 -10.24 -64.79 21.48
N PRO A 1000 -9.11 -64.13 21.84
CA PRO A 1000 -8.13 -63.66 20.87
C PRO A 1000 -7.64 -64.81 19.97
N THR A 1001 -7.34 -64.51 18.71
CA THR A 1001 -6.90 -65.52 17.73
C THR A 1001 -5.65 -65.07 16.98
N GLY A 1002 -5.10 -65.91 16.10
CA GLY A 1002 -4.05 -65.46 15.18
C GLY A 1002 -2.67 -65.12 15.78
N LEU A 1003 -2.33 -65.63 16.98
CA LEU A 1003 -1.02 -65.40 17.60
C LEU A 1003 0.14 -65.86 16.70
N LYS A 1004 1.02 -64.93 16.33
CA LYS A 1004 2.23 -65.13 15.52
C LYS A 1004 3.44 -64.54 16.21
N SER A 1005 4.59 -65.15 16.00
CA SER A 1005 5.89 -64.62 16.41
C SER A 1005 6.81 -64.38 15.21
N GLU A 1006 7.58 -63.30 15.28
CA GLU A 1006 8.60 -62.94 14.29
C GLU A 1006 9.91 -62.56 15.01
N PRO A 1007 11.05 -63.18 14.66
CA PRO A 1007 12.34 -62.79 15.22
C PRO A 1007 12.81 -61.46 14.64
N LEU A 1008 13.28 -60.55 15.50
CA LEU A 1008 13.85 -59.27 15.12
C LEU A 1008 15.39 -59.34 15.10
N ALA A 1009 16.02 -58.52 14.25
CA ALA A 1009 17.47 -58.54 14.03
C ALA A 1009 18.32 -58.24 15.27
N ASN A 1010 17.74 -57.62 16.31
CA ASN A 1010 18.38 -57.32 17.59
C ASN A 1010 18.25 -58.46 18.62
N GLY A 1011 17.71 -59.62 18.24
CA GLY A 1011 17.49 -60.76 19.13
C GLY A 1011 16.19 -60.69 19.93
N ALA A 1012 15.36 -59.65 19.75
CA ALA A 1012 14.01 -59.60 20.31
C ALA A 1012 13.02 -60.42 19.46
N MET A 1013 11.84 -60.70 20.01
CA MET A 1013 10.74 -61.38 19.32
C MET A 1013 9.50 -60.48 19.32
N LYS A 1014 8.95 -60.21 18.14
CA LYS A 1014 7.67 -59.50 18.01
C LYS A 1014 6.54 -60.53 18.07
N LEU A 1015 5.56 -60.30 18.93
CA LEU A 1015 4.33 -61.07 19.00
C LEU A 1015 3.18 -60.22 18.43
N SER A 1016 2.30 -60.85 17.67
CA SER A 1016 1.09 -60.20 17.11
C SER A 1016 -0.08 -61.17 17.17
N TRP A 1017 -1.29 -60.68 17.45
CA TRP A 1017 -2.51 -61.48 17.51
C TRP A 1017 -3.73 -60.63 17.14
N ASP A 1018 -4.82 -61.29 16.75
CA ASP A 1018 -6.13 -60.68 16.54
C ASP A 1018 -6.82 -60.54 17.91
N PRO A 1019 -7.20 -59.33 18.34
CA PRO A 1019 -7.73 -59.09 19.69
C PRO A 1019 -9.12 -59.72 19.90
N ALA A 1020 -9.48 -59.92 21.16
CA ALA A 1020 -10.84 -60.26 21.55
C ALA A 1020 -11.85 -59.22 21.02
N THR A 1021 -13.02 -59.67 20.58
CA THR A 1021 -14.12 -58.82 20.13
C THR A 1021 -15.34 -59.00 21.01
N SER A 1022 -16.16 -57.96 21.16
CA SER A 1022 -17.44 -58.02 21.89
C SER A 1022 -18.47 -57.18 21.15
N ASP A 1023 -19.73 -57.63 21.16
CA ASP A 1023 -20.84 -56.90 20.57
C ASP A 1023 -21.16 -55.58 21.31
N VAL A 1024 -20.64 -55.38 22.53
CA VAL A 1024 -20.73 -54.13 23.31
C VAL A 1024 -19.41 -53.39 23.51
N GLY A 1025 -18.31 -53.86 22.89
CA GLY A 1025 -16.97 -53.32 23.13
C GLY A 1025 -16.33 -53.82 24.43
N ILE A 1026 -15.00 -53.73 24.52
CA ILE A 1026 -14.22 -54.22 25.68
C ILE A 1026 -13.62 -53.00 26.40
N ALA A 1027 -13.94 -52.85 27.69
CA ALA A 1027 -13.55 -51.70 28.53
C ALA A 1027 -12.03 -51.56 28.72
N SER A 1028 -11.35 -52.70 28.80
CA SER A 1028 -9.90 -52.84 28.92
C SER A 1028 -9.53 -54.24 28.41
N SER A 1029 -8.82 -54.34 27.29
CA SER A 1029 -8.31 -55.62 26.80
C SER A 1029 -7.00 -55.93 27.51
N SER A 1030 -6.99 -56.92 28.40
CA SER A 1030 -5.77 -57.57 28.85
C SER A 1030 -5.78 -59.00 28.31
N ASP A 1031 -5.23 -59.16 27.11
CA ASP A 1031 -5.00 -60.48 26.52
C ASP A 1031 -3.79 -61.10 27.21
N ILE A 1032 -3.96 -62.31 27.77
CA ILE A 1032 -2.89 -63.04 28.43
C ILE A 1032 -2.22 -63.94 27.39
N VAL A 1033 -0.96 -63.65 27.08
CA VAL A 1033 -0.10 -64.55 26.29
C VAL A 1033 0.83 -65.29 27.24
N GLU A 1034 0.65 -66.60 27.37
CA GLU A 1034 1.52 -67.46 28.17
C GLU A 1034 2.69 -67.96 27.30
N ILE A 1035 3.94 -67.64 27.71
CA ILE A 1035 5.15 -68.04 27.00
C ILE A 1035 5.86 -69.13 27.81
N THR A 1036 5.85 -70.36 27.30
CA THR A 1036 6.57 -71.48 27.92
C THR A 1036 7.90 -71.69 27.21
N MET A 1037 9.01 -71.37 27.87
CA MET A 1037 10.36 -71.67 27.37
C MET A 1037 10.76 -73.10 27.80
N GLN A 1038 11.02 -73.99 26.85
CA GLN A 1038 11.66 -75.28 27.15
C GLN A 1038 13.19 -75.14 27.02
N PRO A 1039 13.98 -75.63 27.99
CA PRO A 1039 15.44 -75.63 27.87
C PRO A 1039 15.85 -76.64 26.78
N GLN A 1040 16.67 -76.19 25.82
CA GLN A 1040 17.48 -77.06 24.98
C GLN A 1040 18.89 -77.17 25.55
#